data_AF-A0A369H0V9-F1
#
_entry.id   AF-A0A369H0V9-F1
#
_cell.length_a   1.000
_cell.length_b   1.000
_cell.length_c   1.000
_cell.angle_alpha   90.00
_cell.angle_beta   90.00
_cell.angle_gamma   90.00
#
_symmetry.space_group_name_H-M   'P 1'
#
loop_
_entity.id
_entity.type
_entity.pdbx_description
1 polymer ?
#
loop_
_entity_poly.entity_id
_entity_poly.type
_entity_poly.pdbx_seq_one_letter_code
_entity_poly.pdbx_strand_id
1 'polypeptide(L)'
;MPSTYRDVTDSIKSVQASAASLRDRTQSAGAAFTHVAGALAGLHDAIRRLRIAAAGPSALPHGPAARLFLTSLIMHCDMTLSQLADLLEKHPSVKTTTEKSMVSFVYTRLVRQRVDIDVFLAAAQNDFYSRAVMIPSPSSIEPELWQCFFTELHGEDSSEKISQRASCSLDDEPRQWHYVSTADILLSDQSQDSRSTTGKEEGPFSLCKTSSKPLYLHILVPPARLQPDSSGHEISPDATWTRLDRRLISAQVLEQAGLRYEARRDSISVLGTLSPSQMKELAERSAQLLTILAITYTTAEAIEPSISSARANSHRIFNAINNAGRQWGSDLDHNGFSFFSAVVPAGTLLYHGSLDDSPPKGIDWLAFEIEHAQQFATPRVRKPKSGPDSDGGGGGDHDGSQKPLLRQDRRRRGYIHTYQTTKDMPLLYADGMSAAKTSIGTLDSQDLILRDNKTGNDGYMDEQGRAADICPLIRSWGYAGLVRMEAGYEVLYCDFTIGIRFLSAVRVHLAADKVGNDALRTPFWIRAVTERYDGLGIDRLKIDFSSMLSAFFFPVNISNTDPSRPDLVRLAAAPLHQLRDIKTSLERIAFQPRRFNVDWQAVTDMIVRRLANRLANMASDDDEISDMDFINELESAVLIYIDAPPHPPSISTPNKETVKLCTQHLLLPSTLSQHQWTESDELIHAAIESVMHDACTTLLSIHASLVEASRSKDNNSNYITNADHLDQQLRTAVAAGRRDVKHLVRRLSWSEWRKVRRCPVGEIMFSVMWPLGNKEDYWKPGCRRLRDLTFGRTGYWEEWGH
;
A
#
# COMPACT_ATOMS: atom_id res chain seq x y z
N MET A 1 -0.04 16.84 48.69
CA MET A 1 0.05 15.69 47.77
C MET A 1 0.69 14.52 48.51
N PRO A 2 0.19 13.29 48.36
CA PRO A 2 0.81 12.12 48.98
C PRO A 2 2.27 11.98 48.52
N SER A 3 3.14 11.47 49.39
CA SER A 3 4.60 11.40 49.17
C SER A 3 4.97 10.66 47.88
N THR A 4 4.19 9.66 47.49
CA THR A 4 4.35 8.86 46.26
C THR A 4 4.11 9.65 44.97
N TYR A 5 3.14 10.58 44.95
CA TYR A 5 2.86 11.40 43.76
C TYR A 5 3.95 12.45 43.51
N ARG A 6 4.56 12.95 44.59
CA ARG A 6 5.71 13.87 44.51
C ARG A 6 6.93 13.15 43.94
N ASP A 7 7.15 11.90 44.36
CA ASP A 7 8.26 11.05 43.92
C ASP A 7 8.21 10.70 42.42
N VAL A 8 7.01 10.40 41.90
CA VAL A 8 6.80 10.15 40.45
C VAL A 8 6.96 11.43 39.63
N THR A 9 6.42 12.56 40.11
CA THR A 9 6.56 13.86 39.43
C THR A 9 8.03 14.31 39.38
N ASP A 10 8.78 14.08 40.45
CA ASP A 10 10.20 14.42 40.51
C ASP A 10 11.05 13.43 39.69
N SER A 11 10.65 12.16 39.61
CA SER A 11 11.23 11.18 38.69
C SER A 11 11.00 11.54 37.22
N ILE A 12 9.81 12.01 36.86
CA ILE A 12 9.50 12.50 35.50
C ILE A 12 10.37 13.71 35.14
N LYS A 13 10.48 14.70 36.05
CA LYS A 13 11.38 15.85 35.86
C LYS A 13 12.84 15.42 35.71
N SER A 14 13.27 14.39 36.45
CA SER A 14 14.61 13.82 36.33
C SER A 14 14.85 13.21 34.93
N VAL A 15 13.85 12.51 34.37
CA VAL A 15 13.93 11.99 32.99
C VAL A 15 13.96 13.13 31.97
N GLN A 16 13.13 14.17 32.13
CA GLN A 16 13.14 15.35 31.23
C GLN A 16 14.49 16.08 31.26
N ALA A 17 15.05 16.30 32.46
CA ALA A 17 16.37 16.91 32.61
C ALA A 17 17.49 16.05 32.01
N SER A 18 17.39 14.72 32.15
CA SER A 18 18.37 13.78 31.58
C SER A 18 18.29 13.73 30.05
N ALA A 19 17.08 13.75 29.49
CA ALA A 19 16.86 13.81 28.04
C ALA A 19 17.36 15.15 27.46
N ALA A 20 17.10 16.27 28.13
CA ALA A 20 17.62 17.58 27.72
C ALA A 20 19.16 17.63 27.79
N SER A 21 19.77 17.08 28.84
CA SER A 21 21.23 16.96 28.99
C SER A 21 21.84 16.07 27.92
N LEU A 22 21.21 14.94 27.59
CA LEU A 22 21.64 14.07 26.49
C LEU A 22 21.59 14.82 25.16
N ARG A 23 20.51 15.54 24.89
CA ARG A 23 20.34 16.34 23.66
C ARG A 23 21.43 17.40 23.53
N ASP A 24 21.69 18.17 24.58
CA ASP A 24 22.70 19.23 24.60
C ASP A 24 24.12 18.70 24.38
N ARG A 25 24.46 17.59 25.05
CA ARG A 25 25.76 16.91 24.89
C ARG A 25 25.92 16.22 23.54
N THR A 26 24.82 15.82 22.93
CA THR A 26 24.78 15.22 21.59
C THR A 26 24.98 16.30 20.52
N GLN A 27 24.46 17.51 20.74
CA GLN A 27 24.65 18.67 19.85
C GLN A 27 26.05 19.29 19.93
N SER A 28 26.74 19.14 21.05
CA SER A 28 28.09 19.68 21.30
C SER A 28 29.22 18.63 21.13
N ALA A 29 28.90 17.40 20.71
CA ALA A 29 29.85 16.30 20.66
C ALA A 29 30.91 16.47 19.56
N GLY A 30 32.19 16.54 19.96
CA GLY A 30 33.36 16.32 19.10
C GLY A 30 33.78 14.83 19.05
N ALA A 31 35.03 14.55 18.68
CA ALA A 31 35.54 13.19 18.40
C ALA A 31 35.51 12.17 19.58
N ALA A 32 35.24 12.58 20.82
CA ALA A 32 35.19 11.67 21.97
C ALA A 32 33.75 11.55 22.52
N PHE A 33 33.06 10.47 22.15
CA PHE A 33 31.68 10.15 22.55
C PHE A 33 31.50 9.75 24.04
N THR A 34 32.54 9.84 24.86
CA THR A 34 32.51 9.44 26.28
C THR A 34 31.47 10.22 27.09
N HIS A 35 31.30 11.52 26.81
CA HIS A 35 30.29 12.35 27.46
C HIS A 35 28.85 12.01 27.03
N VAL A 36 28.65 11.54 25.80
CA VAL A 36 27.34 11.10 25.28
C VAL A 36 26.96 9.75 25.90
N ALA A 37 27.91 8.82 26.00
CA ALA A 37 27.69 7.53 26.67
C ALA A 37 27.33 7.70 28.16
N GLY A 38 27.99 8.64 28.86
CA GLY A 38 27.64 8.99 30.24
C GLY A 38 26.25 9.63 30.39
N ALA A 39 25.86 10.49 29.45
CA ALA A 39 24.53 11.11 29.45
C ALA A 39 23.41 10.10 29.13
N LEU A 40 23.66 9.16 28.21
CA LEU A 40 22.74 8.07 27.88
C LEU A 40 22.56 7.11 29.06
N ALA A 41 23.65 6.84 29.81
CA ALA A 41 23.57 6.10 31.08
C ALA A 41 22.71 6.82 32.12
N GLY A 42 22.86 8.15 32.25
CA GLY A 42 22.04 8.96 33.15
C GLY A 42 20.55 8.93 32.80
N LEU A 43 20.20 8.97 31.51
CA LEU A 43 18.83 8.83 31.03
C LEU A 43 18.26 7.44 31.34
N HIS A 44 19.05 6.39 31.11
CA HIS A 44 18.68 5.01 31.46
C HIS A 44 18.35 4.87 32.95
N ASP A 45 19.21 5.39 33.82
CA ASP A 45 19.00 5.34 35.28
C ASP A 45 17.78 6.17 35.72
N ALA A 46 17.52 7.31 35.09
CA ALA A 46 16.33 8.12 35.35
C ALA A 46 15.04 7.36 34.97
N ILE A 47 15.02 6.70 33.81
CA ILE A 47 13.88 5.88 33.35
C ILE A 47 13.68 4.66 34.25
N ARG A 48 14.78 4.02 34.68
CA ARG A 48 14.73 2.91 35.64
C ARG A 48 14.14 3.35 36.98
N ARG A 49 14.54 4.51 37.50
CA ARG A 49 13.98 5.10 38.73
C ARG A 49 12.50 5.42 38.59
N LEU A 50 12.09 6.01 37.45
CA LEU A 50 10.68 6.26 37.14
C LEU A 50 9.87 4.96 37.12
N ARG A 51 10.40 3.89 36.51
CA ARG A 51 9.75 2.57 36.47
C ARG A 51 9.58 1.96 37.86
N ILE A 52 10.57 2.11 38.74
CA ILE A 52 10.49 1.67 40.14
C ILE A 52 9.45 2.50 40.91
N ALA A 53 9.46 3.83 40.74
CA ALA A 53 8.49 4.72 41.36
C ALA A 53 7.04 4.47 40.87
N ALA A 54 6.89 4.04 39.61
CA ALA A 54 5.60 3.75 38.97
C ALA A 54 5.07 2.33 39.24
N ALA A 55 5.82 1.44 39.89
CA ALA A 55 5.44 0.03 40.10
C ALA A 55 4.37 -0.20 41.20
N GLY A 56 3.78 0.86 41.76
CA GLY A 56 2.72 0.79 42.76
C GLY A 56 1.32 0.89 42.15
N PRO A 57 0.30 0.20 42.70
CA PRO A 57 -1.06 0.07 42.13
C PRO A 57 -1.90 1.37 42.12
N SER A 58 -1.29 2.53 42.36
CA SER A 58 -1.93 3.86 42.33
C SER A 58 -0.91 4.98 42.01
N ALA A 59 0.22 4.64 41.38
CA ALA A 59 1.40 5.53 41.33
C ALA A 59 1.42 6.49 40.14
N LEU A 60 0.72 6.19 39.04
CA LEU A 60 0.71 7.06 37.87
C LEU A 60 -0.36 8.16 38.01
N PRO A 61 -0.03 9.43 37.73
CA PRO A 61 -1.00 10.51 37.79
C PRO A 61 -2.18 10.22 36.84
N HIS A 62 -3.41 10.38 37.31
CA HIS A 62 -4.62 10.18 36.51
C HIS A 62 -5.21 11.52 36.03
N GLY A 63 -5.68 11.56 34.79
CA GLY A 63 -6.38 12.71 34.20
C GLY A 63 -5.66 13.33 32.98
N PRO A 64 -6.30 14.31 32.31
CA PRO A 64 -5.81 14.89 31.05
C PRO A 64 -4.42 15.54 31.18
N ALA A 65 -4.12 16.17 32.32
CA ALA A 65 -2.82 16.75 32.60
C ALA A 65 -1.71 15.69 32.64
N ALA A 66 -1.97 14.54 33.26
CA ALA A 66 -1.03 13.43 33.32
C ALA A 66 -0.74 12.83 31.93
N ARG A 67 -1.76 12.74 31.08
CA ARG A 67 -1.63 12.34 29.67
C ARG A 67 -0.73 13.32 28.91
N LEU A 68 -0.96 14.63 29.05
CA LEU A 68 -0.11 15.66 28.44
C LEU A 68 1.34 15.58 28.94
N PHE A 69 1.57 15.32 30.23
CA PHE A 69 2.90 15.20 30.82
C PHE A 69 3.66 13.95 30.33
N LEU A 70 2.98 12.80 30.23
CA LEU A 70 3.58 11.56 29.71
C LEU A 70 3.83 11.64 28.19
N THR A 71 2.91 12.21 27.42
CA THR A 71 3.09 12.42 25.97
C THR A 71 4.26 13.38 25.69
N SER A 72 4.39 14.45 26.47
CA SER A 72 5.54 15.36 26.38
C SER A 72 6.86 14.64 26.70
N LEU A 73 6.88 13.75 27.70
CA LEU A 73 8.05 12.95 28.04
C LEU A 73 8.47 12.02 26.89
N ILE A 74 7.49 11.34 26.29
CA ILE A 74 7.69 10.40 25.17
C ILE A 74 8.27 11.13 23.95
N MET A 75 7.64 12.23 23.56
CA MET A 75 8.07 13.02 22.41
C MET A 75 9.51 13.53 22.59
N HIS A 76 9.87 14.00 23.79
CA HIS A 76 11.23 14.47 24.05
C HIS A 76 12.27 13.35 24.05
N CYS A 77 11.95 12.18 24.60
CA CYS A 77 12.87 11.04 24.60
C CYS A 77 13.06 10.47 23.19
N ASP A 78 11.98 10.29 22.42
CA ASP A 78 12.05 9.73 21.07
C ASP A 78 12.75 10.68 20.07
N MET A 79 12.48 11.99 20.17
CA MET A 79 13.21 12.99 19.39
C MET A 79 14.72 12.99 19.71
N THR A 80 15.08 12.92 21.00
CA THR A 80 16.49 12.94 21.43
C THR A 80 17.22 11.67 21.00
N LEU A 81 16.58 10.49 21.13
CA LEU A 81 17.16 9.21 20.71
C LEU A 81 17.28 9.11 19.18
N SER A 82 16.30 9.63 18.43
CA SER A 82 16.36 9.66 16.96
C SER A 82 17.44 10.63 16.46
N GLN A 83 17.63 11.78 17.12
CA GLN A 83 18.74 12.70 16.82
C GLN A 83 20.11 12.06 17.09
N LEU A 84 20.24 11.29 18.17
CA LEU A 84 21.47 10.56 18.48
C LEU A 84 21.74 9.45 17.45
N ALA A 85 20.71 8.72 17.02
CA ALA A 85 20.84 7.71 15.96
C ALA A 85 21.28 8.34 14.62
N ASP A 86 20.67 9.45 14.21
CA ASP A 86 21.04 10.20 13.00
C ASP A 86 22.50 10.72 13.07
N LEU A 87 22.96 11.16 14.24
CA LEU A 87 24.34 11.61 14.41
C LEU A 87 25.33 10.44 14.29
N LEU A 88 25.03 9.29 14.91
CA LEU A 88 25.85 8.08 14.82
C LEU A 88 25.97 7.57 13.37
N GLU A 89 24.91 7.72 12.55
CA GLU A 89 24.93 7.37 11.12
C GLU A 89 25.72 8.37 10.26
N LYS A 90 25.76 9.66 10.65
CA LYS A 90 26.42 10.74 9.89
C LYS A 90 27.89 10.98 10.27
N HIS A 91 28.40 10.31 11.31
CA HIS A 91 29.79 10.53 11.73
C HIS A 91 30.79 9.99 10.68
N PRO A 92 31.74 10.81 10.19
CA PRO A 92 32.68 10.41 9.15
C PRO A 92 33.59 9.27 9.64
N SER A 93 33.91 8.36 8.72
CA SER A 93 34.70 7.13 8.89
C SER A 93 35.59 7.12 10.13
N VAL A 94 35.08 6.48 11.17
CA VAL A 94 35.75 6.26 12.45
C VAL A 94 37.15 5.70 12.24
N LYS A 95 38.18 6.42 12.72
CA LYS A 95 39.58 6.18 12.34
C LYS A 95 40.24 5.08 13.18
N THR A 96 39.74 4.83 14.39
CA THR A 96 40.32 3.86 15.32
C THR A 96 39.33 2.74 15.69
N THR A 97 39.85 1.54 15.99
CA THR A 97 39.03 0.38 16.41
C THR A 97 38.25 0.67 17.70
N THR A 98 38.83 1.46 18.61
CA THR A 98 38.23 1.84 19.90
C THR A 98 36.99 2.71 19.73
N GLU A 99 37.02 3.69 18.84
CA GLU A 99 35.87 4.54 18.53
C GLU A 99 34.75 3.74 17.85
N LYS A 100 35.07 2.74 17.01
CA LYS A 100 34.06 1.86 16.38
C LYS A 100 33.33 1.01 17.42
N SER A 101 34.07 0.46 18.39
CA SER A 101 33.50 -0.27 19.52
C SER A 101 32.62 0.61 20.40
N MET A 102 33.01 1.87 20.63
CA MET A 102 32.19 2.84 21.36
C MET A 102 30.89 3.20 20.64
N VAL A 103 30.92 3.45 19.33
CA VAL A 103 29.72 3.75 18.53
C VAL A 103 28.77 2.55 18.52
N SER A 104 29.28 1.32 18.32
CA SER A 104 28.49 0.09 18.38
C SER A 104 27.87 -0.14 19.77
N PHE A 105 28.61 0.18 20.83
CA PHE A 105 28.10 0.12 22.20
C PHE A 105 26.97 1.14 22.44
N VAL A 106 27.16 2.40 22.04
CA VAL A 106 26.13 3.44 22.18
C VAL A 106 24.87 3.06 21.39
N TYR A 107 25.02 2.49 20.19
CA TYR A 107 23.91 2.00 19.37
C TYR A 107 23.13 0.87 20.07
N THR A 108 23.83 -0.12 20.61
CA THR A 108 23.22 -1.24 21.35
C THR A 108 22.46 -0.74 22.59
N ARG A 109 23.04 0.24 23.30
CA ARG A 109 22.43 0.85 24.47
C ARG A 109 21.20 1.70 24.12
N LEU A 110 21.22 2.38 22.96
CA LEU A 110 20.10 3.15 22.42
C LEU A 110 18.92 2.24 22.05
N VAL A 111 19.19 1.13 21.35
CA VAL A 111 18.17 0.11 21.00
C VAL A 111 17.51 -0.44 22.26
N ARG A 112 18.32 -0.80 23.27
CA ARG A 112 17.81 -1.29 24.55
C ARG A 112 16.97 -0.24 25.30
N GLN A 113 17.41 1.01 25.27
CA GLN A 113 16.66 2.11 25.89
C GLN A 113 15.27 2.31 25.25
N ARG A 114 15.18 2.13 23.92
CA ARG A 114 13.91 2.21 23.19
C ARG A 114 12.94 1.11 23.61
N VAL A 115 13.43 -0.13 23.69
CA VAL A 115 12.67 -1.28 24.20
C VAL A 115 12.18 -1.06 25.63
N ASP A 116 13.02 -0.52 26.52
CA ASP A 116 12.63 -0.24 27.91
C ASP A 116 11.54 0.83 28.02
N ILE A 117 11.54 1.83 27.12
CA ILE A 117 10.47 2.82 27.00
C ILE A 117 9.18 2.13 26.52
N ASP A 118 9.24 1.32 25.46
CA ASP A 118 8.08 0.62 24.91
C ASP A 118 7.44 -0.34 25.92
N VAL A 119 8.25 -1.06 26.71
CA VAL A 119 7.77 -1.95 27.78
C VAL A 119 7.14 -1.16 28.93
N PHE A 120 7.71 0.00 29.30
CA PHE A 120 7.09 0.89 30.28
C PHE A 120 5.74 1.44 29.77
N LEU A 121 5.64 1.78 28.48
CA LEU A 121 4.40 2.25 27.86
C LEU A 121 3.32 1.16 27.86
N ALA A 122 3.67 -0.08 27.53
CA ALA A 122 2.77 -1.21 27.61
C ALA A 122 2.26 -1.45 29.05
N ALA A 123 3.11 -1.25 30.07
CA ALA A 123 2.72 -1.35 31.47
C ALA A 123 1.82 -0.17 31.91
N ALA A 124 2.17 1.06 31.53
CA ALA A 124 1.39 2.27 31.84
C ALA A 124 0.04 2.31 31.11
N GLN A 125 -0.10 1.62 29.98
CA GLN A 125 -1.36 1.46 29.25
C GLN A 125 -2.21 0.29 29.79
N ASN A 126 -1.58 -0.81 30.24
CA ASN A 126 -2.28 -1.98 30.79
C ASN A 126 -2.92 -1.74 32.17
N ASP A 127 -2.32 -0.92 33.04
CA ASP A 127 -2.91 -0.58 34.36
C ASP A 127 -4.25 0.19 34.25
N PHE A 128 -4.62 0.66 33.05
CA PHE A 128 -5.92 1.27 32.78
C PHE A 128 -7.04 0.26 32.47
N TYR A 129 -6.72 -1.02 32.20
CA TYR A 129 -7.67 -2.09 31.96
C TYR A 129 -7.45 -3.28 32.91
N SER A 130 -7.87 -3.09 34.17
CA SER A 130 -8.05 -4.11 35.20
C SER A 130 -6.81 -4.61 35.98
N ARG A 131 -7.06 -4.80 37.29
CA ARG A 131 -6.14 -5.37 38.28
C ARG A 131 -5.72 -6.79 37.90
N ALA A 132 -4.44 -7.06 38.14
CA ALA A 132 -3.78 -8.37 38.28
C ALA A 132 -3.31 -9.08 37.00
N VAL A 133 -2.10 -8.77 36.55
CA VAL A 133 -1.20 -9.73 35.89
C VAL A 133 0.25 -9.45 36.33
N MET A 134 0.90 -10.42 36.97
CA MET A 134 2.34 -10.35 37.26
C MET A 134 3.13 -10.48 35.96
N ILE A 135 3.98 -9.50 35.67
CA ILE A 135 4.93 -9.53 34.55
C ILE A 135 6.15 -10.39 34.96
N PRO A 136 6.59 -11.38 34.17
CA PRO A 136 7.79 -12.15 34.48
C PRO A 136 9.07 -11.32 34.27
N SER A 137 10.06 -11.52 35.16
CA SER A 137 11.41 -10.96 35.03
C SER A 137 12.28 -11.79 34.09
N PRO A 138 12.94 -11.20 33.07
CA PRO A 138 13.99 -11.87 32.32
C PRO A 138 15.39 -11.41 32.77
N SER A 139 16.06 -12.35 33.45
CA SER A 139 17.47 -12.76 33.34
C SER A 139 18.60 -11.70 33.28
N SER A 140 19.34 -11.70 34.37
CA SER A 140 20.77 -11.45 34.57
C SER A 140 21.70 -12.01 33.47
N ILE A 141 22.43 -11.11 32.81
CA ILE A 141 23.75 -11.35 32.20
C ILE A 141 24.65 -10.17 32.63
N GLU A 142 25.88 -10.48 33.03
CA GLU A 142 26.62 -9.94 34.18
C GLU A 142 27.31 -8.55 34.06
N PRO A 143 27.65 -7.92 35.21
CA PRO A 143 28.49 -6.71 35.35
C PRO A 143 29.99 -6.86 35.01
N GLU A 144 30.50 -8.08 34.87
CA GLU A 144 31.95 -8.36 34.87
C GLU A 144 32.65 -8.00 33.55
N LEU A 145 31.91 -7.92 32.44
CA LEU A 145 32.43 -7.47 31.13
C LEU A 145 32.70 -5.95 31.08
N TRP A 146 32.09 -5.16 31.97
CA TRP A 146 32.26 -3.70 32.00
C TRP A 146 33.55 -3.26 32.71
N GLN A 147 33.99 -3.99 33.72
CA GLN A 147 35.16 -3.61 34.53
C GLN A 147 36.47 -3.76 33.75
N CYS A 148 36.59 -4.77 32.88
CA CYS A 148 37.77 -4.98 32.04
C CYS A 148 37.92 -3.87 30.98
N PHE A 149 36.82 -3.34 30.44
CA PHE A 149 36.84 -2.34 29.36
C PHE A 149 37.21 -0.94 29.85
N PHE A 150 36.83 -0.55 31.07
CA PHE A 150 37.22 0.75 31.64
C PHE A 150 38.71 0.84 32.03
N THR A 151 39.40 -0.28 32.15
CA THR A 151 40.82 -0.34 32.52
C THR A 151 41.74 -0.06 31.32
N GLU A 152 41.28 -0.34 30.08
CA GLU A 152 42.02 -0.05 28.84
C GLU A 152 41.91 1.42 28.38
N LEU A 153 40.94 2.18 28.87
CA LEU A 153 40.68 3.57 28.47
C LEU A 153 41.51 4.62 29.22
N HIS A 154 42.25 4.23 30.27
CA HIS A 154 42.98 5.16 31.15
C HIS A 154 44.51 5.01 31.13
N GLY A 155 45.11 4.51 30.04
CA GLY A 155 46.57 4.48 29.89
C GLY A 155 47.16 5.85 29.52
N GLU A 156 47.85 6.49 30.47
CA GLU A 156 48.62 7.73 30.33
C GLU A 156 49.93 7.58 29.51
N ASP A 157 50.32 8.72 28.92
CA ASP A 157 51.65 9.22 28.55
C ASP A 157 52.51 8.56 27.44
N SER A 158 52.79 9.34 26.37
CA SER A 158 54.02 10.16 26.29
C SER A 158 54.29 10.78 24.89
N SER A 159 54.38 12.12 24.89
CA SER A 159 55.33 13.00 24.18
C SER A 159 55.67 12.93 22.67
N GLU A 160 55.49 14.10 22.04
CA GLU A 160 56.37 14.83 21.08
C GLU A 160 56.15 14.82 19.54
N LYS A 161 55.68 16.00 19.07
CA LYS A 161 56.05 16.85 17.91
C LYS A 161 56.35 16.20 16.53
N ILE A 162 55.70 16.73 15.47
CA ILE A 162 56.25 17.74 14.52
C ILE A 162 55.21 18.06 13.42
N SER A 163 55.15 19.35 13.10
CA SER A 163 54.43 20.05 12.02
C SER A 163 54.84 19.64 10.60
N GLN A 164 53.88 19.58 9.65
CA GLN A 164 53.99 20.24 8.34
C GLN A 164 52.70 20.16 7.51
N ARG A 165 52.47 21.22 6.73
CA ARG A 165 51.28 21.57 5.93
C ARG A 165 51.63 21.45 4.43
N ALA A 166 50.81 20.77 3.63
CA ALA A 166 50.72 20.90 2.15
C ALA A 166 49.40 20.24 1.69
N SER A 167 48.34 21.01 1.40
CA SER A 167 47.91 21.58 0.09
C SER A 167 47.00 20.65 -0.73
N CYS A 168 45.76 21.10 -0.90
CA CYS A 168 44.66 20.52 -1.69
C CYS A 168 44.87 20.47 -3.21
N SER A 169 43.99 19.71 -3.88
CA SER A 169 43.47 20.03 -5.22
C SER A 169 42.11 19.34 -5.53
N LEU A 170 41.03 20.15 -5.50
CA LEU A 170 39.86 20.22 -6.42
C LEU A 170 38.89 19.01 -6.42
N ASP A 171 37.61 19.09 -5.98
CA ASP A 171 36.54 20.12 -6.04
C ASP A 171 36.26 20.69 -7.43
N ASP A 172 35.15 20.26 -8.04
CA ASP A 172 34.38 20.98 -9.06
C ASP A 172 32.88 20.86 -8.72
N GLU A 173 32.39 21.74 -7.85
CA GLU A 173 30.96 22.07 -7.75
C GLU A 173 30.72 23.46 -8.38
N PRO A 174 29.61 23.66 -9.12
CA PRO A 174 29.24 24.96 -9.65
C PRO A 174 28.86 25.92 -8.53
N ARG A 175 29.56 27.05 -8.48
CA ARG A 175 29.28 28.18 -7.58
C ARG A 175 27.96 28.85 -7.96
N GLN A 176 27.04 28.93 -6.99
CA GLN A 176 26.55 30.19 -6.38
C GLN A 176 25.09 30.01 -5.89
N TRP A 177 24.90 29.36 -4.74
CA TRP A 177 23.65 29.38 -3.98
C TRP A 177 23.87 30.17 -2.68
N HIS A 178 23.07 31.20 -2.43
CA HIS A 178 23.09 31.92 -1.17
C HIS A 178 22.38 31.09 -0.10
N TYR A 179 23.18 30.51 0.80
CA TYR A 179 22.74 29.67 1.91
C TYR A 179 22.39 30.54 3.12
N VAL A 180 21.18 30.36 3.67
CA VAL A 180 20.80 30.90 4.98
C VAL A 180 20.29 29.72 5.81
N SER A 181 21.05 29.33 6.83
CA SER A 181 20.70 28.25 7.76
C SER A 181 19.73 28.77 8.82
N THR A 182 18.70 27.97 9.14
CA THR A 182 17.78 28.23 10.25
C THR A 182 18.47 28.21 11.62
N ALA A 183 19.66 27.60 11.73
CA ALA A 183 20.46 27.61 12.96
C ALA A 183 21.11 28.98 13.23
N ASP A 184 21.37 29.79 12.20
CA ASP A 184 22.11 31.06 12.34
C ASP A 184 21.23 32.21 12.86
N ILE A 185 19.90 32.07 12.80
CA ILE A 185 18.95 33.12 13.19
C ILE A 185 18.42 32.91 14.63
N LEU A 186 18.40 31.67 15.13
CA LEU A 186 17.94 31.37 16.49
C LEU A 186 18.99 31.69 17.57
N LEU A 187 20.21 32.06 17.17
CA LEU A 187 21.33 32.35 18.08
C LEU A 187 21.68 33.85 18.18
N SER A 188 21.03 34.73 17.41
CA SER A 188 21.43 36.16 17.33
C SER A 188 20.62 37.12 18.21
N ASP A 189 20.00 36.65 19.29
CA ASP A 189 19.18 37.50 20.18
C ASP A 189 19.75 37.69 21.59
N GLN A 190 21.05 37.47 21.77
CA GLN A 190 21.75 37.79 23.03
C GLN A 190 23.14 38.40 22.83
N SER A 191 23.21 39.68 22.50
CA SER A 191 24.24 40.59 23.05
C SER A 191 23.88 42.05 22.79
N GLN A 192 23.73 42.79 23.89
CA GLN A 192 23.25 44.17 24.00
C GLN A 192 24.21 45.26 23.50
N ASP A 193 23.62 46.43 23.26
CA ASP A 193 24.07 47.80 23.59
C ASP A 193 25.57 48.12 23.53
N SER A 194 25.95 49.03 22.62
CA SER A 194 26.54 50.33 23.01
C SER A 194 26.70 51.30 21.81
N ARG A 195 26.16 52.52 21.98
CA ARG A 195 26.51 53.85 21.42
C ARG A 195 27.54 53.91 20.25
N SER A 196 27.20 54.57 19.15
CA SER A 196 27.29 56.05 18.98
C SER A 196 27.04 56.49 17.53
N THR A 197 26.50 57.70 17.41
CA THR A 197 26.05 58.44 16.23
C THR A 197 27.16 59.04 15.36
N THR A 198 27.00 59.05 14.03
CA THR A 198 26.90 60.26 13.14
C THR A 198 27.53 60.10 11.73
N GLY A 199 26.82 60.64 10.72
CA GLY A 199 27.34 61.22 9.46
C GLY A 199 27.48 60.24 8.28
N LYS A 200 26.65 60.26 7.22
CA LYS A 200 26.42 61.24 6.14
C LYS A 200 27.19 60.92 4.83
N GLU A 201 26.40 60.93 3.75
CA GLU A 201 26.71 61.33 2.36
C GLU A 201 27.33 60.34 1.35
N GLU A 202 26.46 59.92 0.41
CA GLU A 202 26.53 60.00 -1.06
C GLU A 202 27.87 59.86 -1.83
N GLY A 203 27.85 59.04 -2.89
CA GLY A 203 28.74 59.25 -4.04
C GLY A 203 29.01 58.01 -4.94
N PRO A 204 28.68 58.01 -6.25
CA PRO A 204 28.70 56.82 -7.12
C PRO A 204 29.80 56.83 -8.22
N PHE A 205 29.73 55.86 -9.16
CA PHE A 205 30.49 55.69 -10.43
C PHE A 205 31.86 54.97 -10.32
N SER A 206 32.40 54.21 -11.28
CA SER A 206 31.97 53.60 -12.56
C SER A 206 33.20 52.93 -13.20
N LEU A 207 32.99 51.77 -13.82
CA LEU A 207 33.65 51.17 -15.01
C LEU A 207 35.07 51.61 -15.44
N CYS A 208 35.94 50.62 -15.71
CA CYS A 208 36.44 50.39 -17.08
C CYS A 208 37.09 48.99 -17.30
N LYS A 209 36.93 48.53 -18.55
CA LYS A 209 37.27 47.24 -19.15
C LYS A 209 38.70 47.19 -19.70
N THR A 210 39.25 45.98 -19.90
CA THR A 210 39.97 45.48 -21.10
C THR A 210 40.07 43.95 -20.97
N SER A 211 39.42 43.11 -21.79
CA SER A 211 39.70 42.63 -23.17
C SER A 211 40.99 41.81 -23.35
N SER A 212 40.85 40.48 -23.41
CA SER A 212 41.54 39.59 -24.37
C SER A 212 40.93 38.17 -24.34
N LYS A 213 40.57 37.62 -25.51
CA LYS A 213 40.21 36.21 -25.78
C LYS A 213 41.28 35.59 -26.69
N PRO A 214 41.48 34.26 -26.68
CA PRO A 214 40.85 33.39 -27.69
C PRO A 214 40.31 32.05 -27.09
N LEU A 215 39.06 31.65 -27.35
CA LEU A 215 38.53 30.79 -28.43
C LEU A 215 38.76 29.27 -28.24
N TYR A 216 37.76 28.57 -27.69
CA TYR A 216 37.45 27.15 -27.95
C TYR A 216 35.92 26.93 -27.98
N LEU A 217 35.52 25.93 -28.77
CA LEU A 217 34.23 25.68 -29.43
C LEU A 217 33.09 25.25 -28.47
N HIS A 218 31.90 25.85 -28.63
CA HIS A 218 30.67 25.54 -27.89
C HIS A 218 29.95 24.29 -28.44
N ILE A 219 29.58 23.34 -27.56
CA ILE A 219 28.43 22.45 -27.74
C ILE A 219 27.47 22.73 -26.58
N LEU A 220 26.29 23.27 -26.89
CA LEU A 220 25.22 23.60 -25.94
C LEU A 220 24.41 22.34 -25.61
N VAL A 221 24.51 21.86 -24.36
CA VAL A 221 23.48 21.02 -23.73
C VAL A 221 22.45 21.98 -23.10
N PRO A 222 21.14 21.88 -23.37
CA PRO A 222 20.17 22.69 -22.67
C PRO A 222 20.04 22.19 -21.22
N PRO A 223 20.07 23.09 -20.21
CA PRO A 223 19.79 22.70 -18.83
C PRO A 223 18.34 22.22 -18.69
N ALA A 224 18.11 21.27 -17.77
CA ALA A 224 16.79 20.78 -17.41
C ALA A 224 15.88 21.97 -17.04
N ARG A 225 14.84 22.23 -17.84
CA ARG A 225 13.83 23.25 -17.51
C ARG A 225 12.88 22.67 -16.47
N LEU A 226 12.71 23.38 -15.35
CA LEU A 226 11.64 23.13 -14.39
C LEU A 226 10.28 23.40 -15.07
N GLN A 227 9.23 22.64 -14.72
CA GLN A 227 7.90 22.84 -15.29
C GLN A 227 7.35 24.25 -14.96
N PRO A 228 6.48 24.82 -15.83
CA PRO A 228 5.85 26.10 -15.57
C PRO A 228 5.01 26.08 -14.29
N ASP A 229 4.79 27.28 -13.79
CA ASP A 229 4.07 27.58 -12.58
C ASP A 229 2.55 27.34 -12.74
N SER A 230 1.77 27.28 -11.65
CA SER A 230 0.31 27.04 -11.68
C SER A 230 -0.53 28.11 -12.39
N SER A 231 0.09 29.18 -12.90
CA SER A 231 -0.52 30.19 -13.77
C SER A 231 0.06 30.16 -15.19
N GLY A 232 0.91 29.18 -15.51
CA GLY A 232 1.54 28.96 -16.81
C GLY A 232 2.87 29.69 -17.06
N HIS A 233 3.48 30.32 -16.05
CA HIS A 233 4.74 31.06 -16.22
C HIS A 233 5.96 30.15 -16.05
N GLU A 234 6.97 30.26 -16.92
CA GLU A 234 8.22 29.50 -16.76
C GLU A 234 8.96 29.91 -15.47
N ILE A 235 9.41 28.93 -14.69
CA ILE A 235 10.23 29.17 -13.49
C ILE A 235 11.66 29.48 -13.95
N SER A 236 12.16 30.66 -13.60
CA SER A 236 13.54 31.05 -13.90
C SER A 236 14.54 30.04 -13.33
N PRO A 237 15.62 29.69 -14.05
CA PRO A 237 16.74 28.91 -13.50
C PRO A 237 17.37 29.55 -12.25
N ASP A 238 17.21 30.87 -12.09
CA ASP A 238 17.71 31.65 -10.96
C ASP A 238 16.68 31.80 -9.82
N ALA A 239 15.60 31.00 -9.83
CA ALA A 239 14.57 31.06 -8.80
C ALA A 239 15.16 30.73 -7.42
N THR A 240 14.87 31.59 -6.44
CA THR A 240 15.27 31.38 -5.04
C THR A 240 14.33 30.41 -4.35
N TRP A 241 14.87 29.56 -3.48
CA TRP A 241 14.11 28.58 -2.71
C TRP A 241 14.48 28.68 -1.22
N THR A 242 13.49 28.50 -0.35
CA THR A 242 13.68 28.35 1.09
C THR A 242 13.61 26.88 1.46
N ARG A 243 14.71 26.32 1.98
CA ARG A 243 14.75 24.94 2.47
C ARG A 243 14.33 24.89 3.94
N LEU A 244 13.34 24.07 4.25
CA LEU A 244 12.75 23.88 5.57
C LEU A 244 12.93 22.43 6.04
N ASP A 245 13.02 22.22 7.35
CA ASP A 245 13.01 20.88 7.93
C ASP A 245 11.59 20.28 7.85
N ARG A 246 11.49 19.12 7.17
CA ARG A 246 10.22 18.39 7.01
C ARG A 246 9.63 17.92 8.35
N ARG A 247 10.44 17.86 9.42
CA ARG A 247 9.99 17.51 10.78
C ARG A 247 9.21 18.64 11.47
N LEU A 248 9.38 19.88 11.01
CA LEU A 248 8.77 21.06 11.64
C LEU A 248 7.60 21.62 10.83
N ILE A 249 7.50 21.29 9.54
CA ILE A 249 6.55 21.90 8.60
C ILE A 249 5.76 20.81 7.88
N SER A 250 4.43 20.84 8.03
CA SER A 250 3.49 19.95 7.35
C SER A 250 3.24 20.41 5.92
N ALA A 251 3.30 19.48 4.97
CA ALA A 251 2.94 19.68 3.57
C ALA A 251 1.52 20.27 3.40
N GLN A 252 0.58 19.84 4.25
CA GLN A 252 -0.80 20.34 4.27
C GLN A 252 -0.88 21.81 4.69
N VAL A 253 0.00 22.28 5.58
CA VAL A 253 0.04 23.69 6.01
C VAL A 253 0.62 24.58 4.91
N LEU A 254 1.60 24.08 4.15
CA LEU A 254 2.14 24.78 2.98
C LEU A 254 1.10 24.93 1.87
N GLU A 255 0.30 23.88 1.64
CA GLU A 255 -0.80 23.89 0.68
C GLU A 255 -1.91 24.88 1.10
N GLN A 256 -2.31 24.89 2.37
CA GLN A 256 -3.25 25.88 2.92
C GLN A 256 -2.73 27.31 2.88
N ALA A 257 -1.40 27.50 2.94
CA ALA A 257 -0.76 28.80 2.81
C ALA A 257 -0.60 29.23 1.34
N GLY A 258 -1.02 28.40 0.37
CA GLY A 258 -0.85 28.67 -1.06
C GLY A 258 0.61 28.71 -1.50
N LEU A 259 1.50 28.09 -0.72
CA LEU A 259 2.94 28.08 -0.98
C LEU A 259 3.30 26.92 -1.90
N ARG A 260 4.12 27.20 -2.91
CA ARG A 260 4.65 26.16 -3.80
C ARG A 260 5.87 25.52 -3.17
N TYR A 261 5.89 24.20 -3.09
CA TYR A 261 6.99 23.49 -2.45
C TYR A 261 7.33 22.17 -3.14
N GLU A 262 8.59 21.75 -3.02
CA GLU A 262 9.08 20.41 -3.36
C GLU A 262 9.42 19.69 -2.04
N ALA A 263 8.75 18.58 -1.76
CA ALA A 263 8.99 17.80 -0.54
C ALA A 263 9.94 16.63 -0.82
N ARG A 264 11.12 16.65 -0.21
CA ARG A 264 12.13 15.57 -0.27
C ARG A 264 12.13 14.78 1.04
N ARG A 265 12.94 13.71 1.12
CA ARG A 265 12.98 12.77 2.25
C ARG A 265 13.26 13.45 3.60
N ASP A 266 14.10 14.48 3.61
CA ASP A 266 14.60 15.17 4.80
C ASP A 266 14.26 16.68 4.85
N SER A 267 13.81 17.27 3.74
CA SER A 267 13.58 18.70 3.66
C SER A 267 12.44 19.08 2.72
N ILE A 268 11.82 20.23 2.95
CA ILE A 268 10.85 20.84 2.06
C ILE A 268 11.44 22.13 1.49
N SER A 269 11.52 22.23 0.17
CA SER A 269 11.99 23.43 -0.52
C SER A 269 10.79 24.25 -1.00
N VAL A 270 10.55 25.40 -0.39
CA VAL A 270 9.47 26.34 -0.77
C VAL A 270 10.01 27.33 -1.79
N LEU A 271 9.27 27.59 -2.87
CA LEU A 271 9.63 28.56 -3.91
C LEU A 271 9.55 29.99 -3.34
N GLY A 272 10.63 30.75 -3.45
CA GLY A 272 10.81 32.10 -2.89
C GLY A 272 11.57 32.12 -1.56
N THR A 273 11.84 33.32 -1.06
CA THR A 273 12.49 33.56 0.25
C THR A 273 11.44 33.81 1.33
N LEU A 274 11.29 32.88 2.28
CA LEU A 274 10.43 33.07 3.45
C LEU A 274 11.18 33.82 4.55
N SER A 275 10.51 34.75 5.21
CA SER A 275 11.06 35.41 6.39
C SER A 275 11.09 34.45 7.59
N PRO A 276 11.94 34.73 8.61
CA PRO A 276 11.92 33.98 9.87
C PRO A 276 10.55 33.95 10.55
N SER A 277 9.77 35.02 10.45
CA SER A 277 8.40 35.09 10.98
C SER A 277 7.44 34.15 10.23
N GLN A 278 7.52 34.09 8.90
CA GLN A 278 6.71 33.18 8.08
C GLN A 278 7.08 31.72 8.36
N MET A 279 8.36 31.40 8.50
CA MET A 279 8.81 30.04 8.84
C MET A 279 8.29 29.60 10.22
N LYS A 280 8.32 30.50 11.21
CA LYS A 280 7.79 30.26 12.56
C LYS A 280 6.26 30.04 12.53
N GLU A 281 5.52 30.86 11.79
CA GLU A 281 4.06 30.72 11.65
C GLU A 281 3.68 29.38 11.00
N LEU A 282 4.40 28.98 9.94
CA LEU A 282 4.19 27.68 9.30
C LEU A 282 4.51 26.52 10.25
N ALA A 283 5.54 26.64 11.08
CA ALA A 283 5.89 25.63 12.08
C ALA A 283 4.84 25.53 13.20
N GLU A 284 4.34 26.67 13.69
CA GLU A 284 3.29 26.74 14.72
C GLU A 284 1.96 26.18 14.19
N ARG A 285 1.55 26.54 12.97
CA ARG A 285 0.37 25.96 12.31
C ARG A 285 0.53 24.46 12.08
N SER A 286 1.73 24.01 11.73
CA SER A 286 2.04 22.57 11.59
C SER A 286 1.96 21.84 12.92
N ALA A 287 2.48 22.43 13.99
CA ALA A 287 2.36 21.88 15.35
C ALA A 287 0.90 21.85 15.83
N GLN A 288 0.11 22.88 15.54
CA GLN A 288 -1.32 22.91 15.87
C GLN A 288 -2.11 21.86 15.08
N LEU A 289 -1.86 21.72 13.77
CA LEU A 289 -2.46 20.69 12.93
C LEU A 289 -2.11 19.29 13.46
N LEU A 290 -0.84 19.03 13.79
CA LEU A 290 -0.41 17.77 14.39
C LEU A 290 -1.07 17.52 15.75
N THR A 291 -1.26 18.57 16.56
CA THR A 291 -1.96 18.49 17.86
C THR A 291 -3.44 18.17 17.67
N ILE A 292 -4.12 18.83 16.72
CA ILE A 292 -5.52 18.57 16.40
C ILE A 292 -5.70 17.15 15.84
N LEU A 293 -4.80 16.72 14.95
CA LEU A 293 -4.78 15.35 14.42
C LEU A 293 -4.53 14.32 15.54
N ALA A 294 -3.67 14.62 16.51
CA ALA A 294 -3.43 13.76 17.67
C ALA A 294 -4.62 13.72 18.65
N ILE A 295 -5.31 14.85 18.86
CA ILE A 295 -6.51 14.90 19.70
C ILE A 295 -7.66 14.14 19.03
N THR A 296 -7.91 14.38 17.74
CA THR A 296 -8.93 13.63 16.97
C THR A 296 -8.62 12.13 16.96
N TYR A 297 -7.34 11.75 16.80
CA TYR A 297 -6.88 10.36 16.89
C TYR A 297 -7.11 9.71 18.27
N THR A 298 -7.03 10.47 19.37
CA THR A 298 -7.20 9.94 20.73
C THR A 298 -8.65 9.94 21.22
N THR A 299 -9.56 10.61 20.51
CA THR A 299 -11.00 10.67 20.82
C THR A 299 -11.87 9.86 19.87
N ALA A 300 -11.37 9.50 18.69
CA ALA A 300 -12.08 8.65 17.74
C ALA A 300 -12.01 7.20 18.20
N GLU A 301 -13.18 6.55 18.31
CA GLU A 301 -13.27 5.11 18.48
C GLU A 301 -12.70 4.41 17.23
N ALA A 302 -11.86 3.40 17.42
CA ALA A 302 -11.29 2.64 16.31
C ALA A 302 -12.42 2.02 15.49
N ILE A 303 -12.31 2.09 14.16
CA ILE A 303 -13.32 1.45 13.31
C ILE A 303 -13.13 -0.07 13.30
N GLU A 304 -14.24 -0.78 13.39
CA GLU A 304 -14.26 -2.24 13.41
C GLU A 304 -15.05 -2.79 12.21
N PRO A 305 -14.77 -4.03 11.79
CA PRO A 305 -15.58 -4.66 10.77
C PRO A 305 -17.00 -4.89 11.30
N SER A 306 -18.01 -4.75 10.43
CA SER A 306 -19.41 -4.86 10.85
C SER A 306 -20.31 -5.51 9.80
N ILE A 307 -21.33 -6.23 10.29
CA ILE A 307 -22.37 -6.81 9.44
C ILE A 307 -23.07 -5.71 8.63
N SER A 308 -23.28 -4.52 9.20
CA SER A 308 -23.89 -3.40 8.47
C SER A 308 -23.06 -2.95 7.26
N SER A 309 -21.74 -2.82 7.43
CA SER A 309 -20.85 -2.45 6.33
C SER A 309 -20.73 -3.58 5.31
N ALA A 310 -20.67 -4.84 5.77
CA ALA A 310 -20.67 -6.01 4.89
C ALA A 310 -21.93 -6.09 4.02
N ARG A 311 -23.11 -5.78 4.57
CA ARG A 311 -24.37 -5.70 3.82
C ARG A 311 -24.39 -4.51 2.86
N ALA A 312 -23.93 -3.34 3.30
CA ALA A 312 -23.87 -2.13 2.47
C ALA A 312 -22.93 -2.28 1.26
N ASN A 313 -21.84 -3.01 1.41
CA ASN A 313 -20.85 -3.29 0.36
C ASN A 313 -20.98 -4.70 -0.24
N SER A 314 -22.13 -5.34 -0.05
CA SER A 314 -22.34 -6.78 -0.34
C SER A 314 -21.95 -7.18 -1.77
N HIS A 315 -22.28 -6.36 -2.77
CA HIS A 315 -21.98 -6.65 -4.17
C HIS A 315 -20.47 -6.62 -4.45
N ARG A 316 -19.73 -5.70 -3.80
CA ARG A 316 -18.28 -5.58 -3.94
C ARG A 316 -17.56 -6.73 -3.25
N ILE A 317 -18.04 -7.13 -2.07
CA ILE A 317 -17.50 -8.28 -1.33
C ILE A 317 -17.74 -9.57 -2.12
N PHE A 318 -18.95 -9.75 -2.69
CA PHE A 318 -19.26 -10.88 -3.55
C PHE A 318 -18.29 -10.97 -4.74
N ASN A 319 -18.08 -9.84 -5.44
CA ASN A 319 -17.16 -9.81 -6.59
C ASN A 319 -15.71 -10.05 -6.15
N ALA A 320 -15.25 -9.47 -5.04
CA ALA A 320 -13.90 -9.71 -4.51
C ALA A 320 -13.66 -11.21 -4.23
N ILE A 321 -14.63 -11.91 -3.65
CA ILE A 321 -14.56 -13.36 -3.40
C ILE A 321 -14.57 -14.15 -4.72
N ASN A 322 -15.48 -13.80 -5.64
CA ASN A 322 -15.60 -14.50 -6.92
C ASN A 322 -14.37 -14.30 -7.81
N ASN A 323 -13.72 -13.14 -7.73
CA ASN A 323 -12.55 -12.76 -8.52
C ASN A 323 -11.22 -13.16 -7.85
N ALA A 324 -11.20 -13.54 -6.57
CA ALA A 324 -9.99 -13.88 -5.84
C ALA A 324 -9.17 -14.97 -6.55
N GLY A 325 -7.91 -14.68 -6.87
CA GLY A 325 -7.03 -15.59 -7.61
C GLY A 325 -7.38 -15.78 -9.10
N ARG A 326 -8.35 -15.04 -9.64
CA ARG A 326 -8.79 -15.07 -11.05
C ARG A 326 -8.42 -13.78 -11.77
N GLN A 327 -7.65 -13.90 -12.84
CA GLN A 327 -7.16 -12.74 -13.56
C GLN A 327 -8.28 -11.96 -14.26
N TRP A 328 -9.27 -12.60 -14.86
CA TRP A 328 -10.32 -11.87 -15.60
C TRP A 328 -11.10 -10.91 -14.70
N GLY A 329 -11.55 -11.42 -13.55
CA GLY A 329 -12.27 -10.61 -12.57
C GLY A 329 -11.40 -9.49 -12.01
N SER A 330 -10.15 -9.81 -11.68
CA SER A 330 -9.19 -8.85 -11.12
C SER A 330 -8.76 -7.78 -12.13
N ASP A 331 -8.76 -8.06 -13.44
CA ASP A 331 -8.51 -7.09 -14.50
C ASP A 331 -9.64 -6.04 -14.60
N LEU A 332 -10.88 -6.47 -14.36
CA LEU A 332 -12.07 -5.62 -14.45
C LEU A 332 -12.34 -4.85 -13.15
N ASP A 333 -12.20 -5.53 -12.01
CA ASP A 333 -12.29 -4.97 -10.66
C ASP A 333 -10.87 -4.75 -10.10
N HIS A 334 -10.09 -3.91 -10.79
CA HIS A 334 -8.64 -3.76 -10.57
C HIS A 334 -8.24 -3.06 -9.27
N ASN A 335 -9.13 -2.26 -8.67
CA ASN A 335 -8.90 -1.67 -7.34
C ASN A 335 -9.37 -2.63 -6.26
N GLY A 336 -8.48 -3.54 -5.87
CA GLY A 336 -8.72 -4.54 -4.83
C GLY A 336 -8.40 -4.02 -3.43
N PHE A 337 -9.35 -4.20 -2.50
CA PHE A 337 -9.23 -3.79 -1.08
C PHE A 337 -9.32 -4.97 -0.10
N SER A 338 -9.09 -6.19 -0.58
CA SER A 338 -9.17 -7.40 0.22
C SER A 338 -7.82 -8.11 0.33
N PHE A 339 -7.55 -8.60 1.52
CA PHE A 339 -6.42 -9.43 1.85
C PHE A 339 -6.89 -10.82 2.23
N PHE A 340 -6.11 -11.82 1.81
CA PHE A 340 -6.36 -13.22 2.15
C PHE A 340 -5.08 -13.86 2.68
N SER A 341 -5.23 -14.78 3.62
CA SER A 341 -4.19 -15.76 3.88
C SER A 341 -4.21 -16.79 2.75
N ALA A 342 -3.08 -17.04 2.10
CA ALA A 342 -2.98 -18.00 1.02
C ALA A 342 -1.81 -18.97 1.24
N VAL A 343 -1.87 -20.13 0.59
CA VAL A 343 -0.83 -21.15 0.65
C VAL A 343 -0.46 -21.57 -0.76
N VAL A 344 0.82 -21.50 -1.08
CA VAL A 344 1.38 -22.20 -2.24
C VAL A 344 1.82 -23.59 -1.75
N PRO A 345 1.20 -24.69 -2.22
CA PRO A 345 1.50 -26.02 -1.72
C PRO A 345 2.94 -26.47 -1.99
N ALA A 346 3.46 -27.38 -1.17
CA ALA A 346 4.75 -28.03 -1.40
C ALA A 346 4.83 -28.68 -2.80
N GLY A 347 5.97 -28.55 -3.47
CA GLY A 347 6.20 -29.12 -4.81
C GLY A 347 5.80 -28.20 -5.97
N THR A 348 5.16 -27.06 -5.71
CA THR A 348 4.77 -26.08 -6.73
C THR A 348 5.98 -25.45 -7.40
N LEU A 349 5.95 -25.35 -8.73
CA LEU A 349 6.97 -24.66 -9.51
C LEU A 349 6.68 -23.16 -9.62
N LEU A 350 7.73 -22.37 -9.39
CA LEU A 350 7.76 -20.92 -9.52
C LEU A 350 8.96 -20.50 -10.35
N TYR A 351 8.84 -19.37 -11.05
CA TYR A 351 9.84 -18.93 -12.03
C TYR A 351 10.33 -17.53 -11.71
N HIS A 352 11.58 -17.22 -12.04
CA HIS A 352 12.14 -15.88 -11.86
C HIS A 352 13.03 -15.52 -13.04
N GLY A 353 12.95 -14.26 -13.48
CA GLY A 353 13.83 -13.74 -14.52
C GLY A 353 14.95 -12.92 -13.90
N SER A 354 16.20 -13.28 -14.19
CA SER A 354 17.39 -12.64 -13.62
C SER A 354 18.44 -12.25 -14.67
N LEU A 355 19.39 -11.41 -14.29
CA LEU A 355 20.64 -11.19 -15.02
C LEU A 355 21.75 -12.15 -14.62
N ASP A 356 21.60 -12.81 -13.48
CA ASP A 356 22.58 -13.72 -12.89
C ASP A 356 22.10 -15.16 -12.99
N ASP A 357 23.00 -16.13 -12.99
CA ASP A 357 22.67 -17.56 -12.98
C ASP A 357 22.53 -18.14 -11.56
N SER A 358 22.88 -17.34 -10.56
CA SER A 358 22.75 -17.68 -9.14
C SER A 358 21.46 -17.15 -8.55
N PRO A 359 20.82 -17.86 -7.59
CA PRO A 359 19.66 -17.36 -6.88
C PRO A 359 19.92 -16.02 -6.17
N PRO A 360 18.94 -15.10 -6.15
CA PRO A 360 19.01 -13.95 -5.27
C PRO A 360 19.01 -14.42 -3.80
N LYS A 361 19.62 -13.63 -2.93
CA LYS A 361 19.67 -13.95 -1.48
C LYS A 361 18.56 -13.31 -0.67
N GLY A 362 18.00 -12.20 -1.16
CA GLY A 362 17.06 -11.36 -0.42
C GLY A 362 15.67 -11.35 -1.05
N ILE A 363 15.04 -10.17 -1.00
CA ILE A 363 13.71 -9.92 -1.55
C ILE A 363 13.80 -9.88 -3.08
N ASP A 364 12.93 -10.62 -3.76
CA ASP A 364 12.81 -10.61 -5.23
C ASP A 364 11.44 -11.19 -5.65
N TRP A 365 11.16 -11.24 -6.95
CA TRP A 365 9.88 -11.68 -7.50
C TRP A 365 9.94 -13.09 -8.06
N LEU A 366 8.89 -13.86 -7.79
CA LEU A 366 8.58 -15.14 -8.41
C LEU A 366 7.28 -15.00 -9.22
N ALA A 367 7.19 -15.63 -10.38
CA ALA A 367 5.99 -15.73 -11.18
C ALA A 367 5.46 -17.16 -11.17
N PHE A 368 4.13 -17.29 -11.32
CA PHE A 368 3.52 -18.59 -11.57
C PHE A 368 3.77 -19.05 -13.02
N GLU A 369 3.87 -18.14 -13.98
CA GLU A 369 4.05 -18.48 -15.39
C GLU A 369 5.50 -18.26 -15.83
N ILE A 370 6.05 -19.22 -16.57
CA ILE A 370 7.42 -19.13 -17.09
C ILE A 370 7.55 -18.00 -18.12
N GLU A 371 6.53 -17.76 -18.94
CA GLU A 371 6.49 -16.67 -19.92
C GLU A 371 6.45 -15.30 -19.24
N HIS A 372 5.79 -15.20 -18.07
CA HIS A 372 5.78 -13.98 -17.27
C HIS A 372 7.19 -13.71 -16.72
N ALA A 373 7.83 -14.70 -16.09
CA ALA A 373 9.24 -14.58 -15.67
C ALA A 373 10.19 -14.29 -16.86
N GLN A 374 9.92 -14.88 -18.03
CA GLN A 374 10.73 -14.67 -19.24
C GLN A 374 10.75 -13.22 -19.70
N GLN A 375 9.67 -12.49 -19.46
CA GLN A 375 9.62 -11.08 -19.76
C GLN A 375 10.69 -10.27 -19.00
N PHE A 376 11.08 -10.75 -17.82
CA PHE A 376 12.08 -10.14 -16.95
C PHE A 376 13.48 -10.78 -17.05
N ALA A 377 13.65 -11.87 -17.80
CA ALA A 377 14.96 -12.50 -18.02
C ALA A 377 15.68 -12.02 -19.30
N THR A 378 15.01 -11.25 -20.16
CA THR A 378 15.57 -10.88 -21.47
C THR A 378 15.90 -9.39 -21.56
N PRO A 379 17.16 -9.02 -21.85
CA PRO A 379 17.56 -7.63 -22.10
C PRO A 379 16.72 -6.98 -23.20
N ARG A 380 16.11 -5.83 -22.91
CA ARG A 380 15.49 -4.98 -23.93
C ARG A 380 16.58 -4.20 -24.65
N VAL A 381 16.71 -4.40 -25.96
CA VAL A 381 17.54 -3.54 -26.80
C VAL A 381 16.83 -2.20 -26.95
N ARG A 382 17.35 -1.16 -26.30
CA ARG A 382 16.96 0.22 -26.60
C ARG A 382 17.29 0.49 -28.07
N LYS A 383 16.29 0.73 -28.92
CA LYS A 383 16.52 1.17 -30.31
C LYS A 383 17.53 2.33 -30.27
N PRO A 384 18.60 2.32 -31.08
CA PRO A 384 19.44 3.49 -31.21
C PRO A 384 18.52 4.63 -31.64
N LYS A 385 18.55 5.76 -30.92
CA LYS A 385 18.13 7.01 -31.54
C LYS A 385 19.05 7.16 -32.75
N SER A 386 18.49 7.22 -33.95
CA SER A 386 19.23 7.56 -35.16
C SER A 386 19.85 8.95 -34.96
N GLY A 387 21.13 8.99 -34.60
CA GLY A 387 21.93 10.19 -34.39
C GLY A 387 23.39 9.77 -34.10
N PRO A 388 24.39 10.48 -34.65
CA PRO A 388 25.75 9.98 -34.73
C PRO A 388 26.49 10.03 -33.38
N ASP A 389 27.12 8.89 -33.06
CA ASP A 389 28.27 8.62 -32.19
C ASP A 389 28.66 9.60 -31.06
N SER A 390 28.63 9.07 -29.82
CA SER A 390 29.71 9.28 -28.86
C SER A 390 29.82 8.12 -27.87
N ASP A 391 30.99 7.49 -27.87
CA ASP A 391 31.43 6.41 -26.98
C ASP A 391 31.82 6.94 -25.58
N GLY A 392 31.64 6.08 -24.57
CA GLY A 392 32.56 6.00 -23.42
C GLY A 392 32.00 6.37 -22.03
N GLY A 393 32.11 5.42 -21.09
CA GLY A 393 32.14 5.69 -19.65
C GLY A 393 31.24 4.80 -18.79
N GLY A 394 31.75 3.65 -18.37
CA GLY A 394 31.06 2.72 -17.46
C GLY A 394 31.05 3.19 -16.00
N GLY A 395 29.94 2.89 -15.31
CA GLY A 395 29.77 2.99 -13.86
C GLY A 395 28.65 2.02 -13.47
N GLY A 396 28.94 1.12 -12.52
CA GLY A 396 28.17 -0.08 -12.25
C GLY A 396 26.71 0.16 -11.87
N ASP A 397 25.80 -0.46 -12.63
CA ASP A 397 24.36 -0.47 -12.37
C ASP A 397 24.00 -1.51 -11.31
N HIS A 398 23.78 -1.04 -10.09
CA HIS A 398 22.76 -1.62 -9.21
C HIS A 398 21.42 -0.90 -9.48
N ASP A 399 20.87 -1.04 -10.69
CA ASP A 399 19.52 -0.52 -11.03
C ASP A 399 18.50 -1.64 -10.88
N GLY A 400 17.93 -1.74 -9.67
CA GLY A 400 17.03 -2.79 -9.21
C GLY A 400 15.54 -2.51 -9.43
N SER A 401 15.15 -1.82 -10.50
CA SER A 401 13.72 -1.69 -10.82
C SER A 401 13.16 -3.00 -11.41
N GLN A 402 11.92 -3.39 -11.07
CA GLN A 402 11.15 -4.42 -11.81
C GLN A 402 10.74 -3.84 -13.17
N LYS A 403 11.73 -3.58 -14.01
CA LYS A 403 11.58 -3.25 -15.42
C LYS A 403 12.08 -4.46 -16.19
N PRO A 404 11.46 -4.80 -17.33
CA PRO A 404 12.07 -5.71 -18.28
C PRO A 404 13.49 -5.22 -18.56
N LEU A 405 14.51 -6.04 -18.25
CA LEU A 405 15.93 -5.67 -18.17
C LEU A 405 16.33 -4.56 -19.16
N LEU A 406 16.53 -3.33 -18.67
CA LEU A 406 16.94 -2.17 -19.47
C LEU A 406 18.44 -1.89 -19.29
N ARG A 407 19.24 -2.51 -20.16
CA ARG A 407 20.58 -2.09 -20.67
C ARG A 407 21.67 -1.61 -19.67
N GLN A 408 22.79 -2.37 -19.64
CA GLN A 408 24.15 -1.79 -19.70
C GLN A 408 25.13 -2.57 -20.59
N ASP A 409 24.99 -3.89 -20.78
CA ASP A 409 25.91 -4.66 -21.63
C ASP A 409 25.18 -5.46 -22.72
N ARG A 410 25.49 -5.18 -24.00
CA ARG A 410 24.91 -5.86 -25.18
C ARG A 410 25.28 -7.36 -25.23
N ARG A 411 26.19 -7.83 -24.38
CA ARG A 411 26.66 -9.23 -24.36
C ARG A 411 26.16 -10.05 -23.16
N ARG A 412 25.57 -9.43 -22.13
CA ARG A 412 25.11 -10.15 -20.94
C ARG A 412 23.72 -10.75 -21.19
N ARG A 413 23.65 -12.07 -21.17
CA ARG A 413 22.39 -12.84 -21.27
C ARG A 413 21.78 -12.93 -19.87
N GLY A 414 20.47 -12.78 -19.77
CA GLY A 414 19.76 -13.12 -18.54
C GLY A 414 19.41 -14.61 -18.46
N TYR A 415 18.71 -14.98 -17.40
CA TYR A 415 18.43 -16.35 -17.02
C TYR A 415 16.98 -16.50 -16.56
N ILE A 416 16.37 -17.63 -16.92
CA ILE A 416 15.13 -18.12 -16.35
C ILE A 416 15.49 -19.08 -15.23
N HIS A 417 15.15 -18.72 -14.01
CA HIS A 417 15.31 -19.59 -12.86
C HIS A 417 14.03 -20.39 -12.64
N THR A 418 14.19 -21.64 -12.25
CA THR A 418 13.10 -22.51 -11.82
C THR A 418 13.32 -22.86 -10.35
N TYR A 419 12.30 -22.58 -9.54
CA TYR A 419 12.24 -22.91 -8.13
C TYR A 419 11.12 -23.89 -7.87
N GLN A 420 11.26 -24.65 -6.79
CA GLN A 420 10.22 -25.53 -6.29
C GLN A 420 10.03 -25.28 -4.80
N THR A 421 8.78 -25.11 -4.36
CA THR A 421 8.47 -25.01 -2.93
C THR A 421 8.79 -26.34 -2.22
N THR A 422 9.45 -26.27 -1.07
CA THR A 422 9.85 -27.46 -0.29
C THR A 422 8.87 -27.83 0.81
N LYS A 423 7.93 -26.93 1.09
CA LYS A 423 6.84 -27.07 2.07
C LYS A 423 5.69 -26.16 1.64
N ASP A 424 4.57 -26.27 2.35
CA ASP A 424 3.47 -25.33 2.20
C ASP A 424 3.91 -23.93 2.62
N MET A 425 3.80 -22.98 1.69
CA MET A 425 4.29 -21.63 1.86
C MET A 425 3.13 -20.68 2.17
N PRO A 426 3.02 -20.17 3.42
CA PRO A 426 2.03 -19.16 3.75
C PRO A 426 2.41 -17.83 3.12
N LEU A 427 1.48 -17.24 2.37
CA LEU A 427 1.62 -15.94 1.72
C LEU A 427 0.43 -15.05 2.09
N LEU A 428 0.67 -13.74 2.15
CA LEU A 428 -0.40 -12.76 2.13
C LEU A 428 -0.82 -12.58 0.67
N TYR A 429 -2.10 -12.49 0.36
CA TYR A 429 -2.61 -12.20 -0.98
C TYR A 429 -3.40 -10.89 -0.97
N ALA A 430 -3.04 -9.93 -1.83
CA ALA A 430 -3.81 -8.71 -2.07
C ALA A 430 -4.56 -8.83 -3.42
N ASP A 431 -5.89 -8.68 -3.41
CA ASP A 431 -6.74 -8.83 -4.60
C ASP A 431 -6.63 -7.67 -5.61
N GLY A 432 -7.44 -7.75 -6.68
CA GLY A 432 -7.39 -6.81 -7.81
C GLY A 432 -6.07 -6.88 -8.57
N MET A 433 -5.74 -5.80 -9.29
CA MET A 433 -4.45 -5.63 -9.94
C MET A 433 -3.44 -4.98 -8.99
N SER A 434 -3.25 -5.56 -7.82
CA SER A 434 -2.47 -4.96 -6.74
C SER A 434 -0.99 -4.70 -7.08
N ALA A 435 -0.45 -5.22 -8.19
CA ALA A 435 0.91 -4.91 -8.68
C ALA A 435 0.94 -3.94 -9.88
N ALA A 436 -0.23 -3.47 -10.35
CA ALA A 436 -0.32 -2.49 -11.42
C ALA A 436 0.14 -1.11 -10.92
N LYS A 437 1.12 -0.52 -11.61
CA LYS A 437 1.82 0.70 -11.19
C LYS A 437 1.10 1.91 -11.78
N THR A 438 -0.05 2.26 -11.20
CA THR A 438 -0.96 3.27 -11.76
C THR A 438 -1.46 4.27 -10.72
N SER A 439 -1.89 5.44 -11.19
CA SER A 439 -2.54 6.47 -10.39
C SER A 439 -4.00 6.18 -10.07
N ILE A 440 -4.62 5.18 -10.71
CA ILE A 440 -6.07 4.97 -10.64
C ILE A 440 -6.55 4.14 -9.44
N GLY A 441 -5.64 3.74 -8.54
CA GLY A 441 -5.96 3.15 -7.24
C GLY A 441 -5.57 1.69 -7.05
N THR A 442 -4.93 1.10 -8.05
CA THR A 442 -4.50 -0.30 -8.01
C THR A 442 -3.51 -0.61 -6.89
N LEU A 443 -2.81 0.40 -6.37
CA LEU A 443 -1.83 0.27 -5.27
C LEU A 443 -2.38 0.66 -3.89
N ASP A 444 -3.65 1.05 -3.77
CA ASP A 444 -4.23 1.58 -2.53
C ASP A 444 -4.07 0.58 -1.36
N SER A 445 -4.23 -0.72 -1.59
CA SER A 445 -4.04 -1.76 -0.55
C SER A 445 -2.59 -1.82 -0.03
N GLN A 446 -1.59 -1.67 -0.89
CA GLN A 446 -0.19 -1.69 -0.47
C GLN A 446 0.25 -0.34 0.13
N ASP A 447 0.02 0.75 -0.59
CA ASP A 447 0.57 2.06 -0.23
C ASP A 447 -0.20 2.75 0.89
N LEU A 448 -1.54 2.62 0.90
CA LEU A 448 -2.39 3.29 1.90
C LEU A 448 -2.57 2.44 3.16
N ILE A 449 -2.82 1.14 3.02
CA ILE A 449 -2.99 0.23 4.18
C ILE A 449 -1.62 -0.27 4.67
N LEU A 450 -0.90 -1.11 3.91
CA LEU A 450 0.30 -1.78 4.45
C LEU A 450 1.43 -0.78 4.80
N ARG A 451 1.60 0.28 4.03
CA ARG A 451 2.69 1.27 4.20
C ARG A 451 2.31 2.56 4.90
N ASP A 452 1.09 2.67 5.44
CA ASP A 452 0.60 3.85 6.16
C ASP A 452 0.63 5.15 5.31
N ASN A 453 0.01 5.10 4.12
CA ASN A 453 -0.06 6.20 3.15
C ASN A 453 1.32 6.70 2.68
N LYS A 454 2.18 5.75 2.29
CA LYS A 454 3.48 6.06 1.68
C LYS A 454 3.48 5.60 0.22
N THR A 455 3.52 6.57 -0.67
CA THR A 455 4.00 6.40 -2.06
C THR A 455 5.47 6.81 -2.08
N GLY A 456 6.37 5.94 -2.57
CA GLY A 456 7.82 6.19 -2.51
C GLY A 456 8.30 7.40 -3.31
N ASN A 457 9.61 7.65 -3.29
CA ASN A 457 10.22 8.76 -4.04
C ASN A 457 10.00 8.65 -5.56
N ASP A 458 9.90 7.42 -6.08
CA ASP A 458 9.60 7.14 -7.50
C ASP A 458 8.09 6.97 -7.76
N GLY A 459 7.24 7.43 -6.84
CA GLY A 459 5.79 7.33 -6.91
C GLY A 459 5.32 5.88 -7.08
N TYR A 460 4.46 5.65 -8.08
CA TYR A 460 3.91 4.32 -8.39
C TYR A 460 4.96 3.33 -8.92
N MET A 461 6.18 3.78 -9.26
CA MET A 461 7.25 2.91 -9.74
C MET A 461 8.17 2.39 -8.63
N ASP A 462 7.95 2.80 -7.38
CA ASP A 462 8.73 2.38 -6.21
C ASP A 462 8.37 0.94 -5.74
N GLU A 463 8.67 -0.06 -6.58
CA GLU A 463 8.48 -1.47 -6.21
C GLU A 463 9.47 -1.94 -5.14
N GLN A 464 10.70 -1.44 -5.18
CA GLN A 464 11.72 -1.82 -4.21
C GLN A 464 11.46 -1.22 -2.82
N GLY A 465 11.03 0.04 -2.74
CA GLY A 465 10.61 0.60 -1.46
C GLY A 465 9.36 -0.08 -0.92
N ARG A 466 8.40 -0.45 -1.77
CA ARG A 466 7.27 -1.32 -1.37
C ARG A 466 7.75 -2.63 -0.81
N ALA A 467 8.65 -3.31 -1.52
CA ALA A 467 9.24 -4.57 -1.09
C ALA A 467 9.97 -4.45 0.26
N ALA A 468 10.80 -3.42 0.41
CA ALA A 468 11.58 -3.16 1.61
C ALA A 468 10.72 -2.82 2.83
N ASP A 469 9.57 -2.17 2.63
CA ASP A 469 8.62 -1.85 3.71
C ASP A 469 7.71 -3.05 4.06
N ILE A 470 7.19 -3.74 3.05
CA ILE A 470 6.17 -4.80 3.21
C ILE A 470 6.79 -6.10 3.70
N CYS A 471 7.97 -6.50 3.20
CA CYS A 471 8.55 -7.79 3.57
C CYS A 471 8.86 -7.94 5.06
N PRO A 472 9.50 -6.96 5.75
CA PRO A 472 9.69 -7.03 7.20
C PRO A 472 8.37 -7.13 7.97
N LEU A 473 7.34 -6.40 7.52
CA LEU A 473 6.01 -6.41 8.12
C LEU A 473 5.34 -7.80 8.02
N ILE A 474 5.21 -8.34 6.82
CA ILE A 474 4.47 -9.61 6.65
C ILE A 474 5.26 -10.82 7.16
N ARG A 475 6.60 -10.74 7.21
CA ARG A 475 7.44 -11.77 7.85
C ARG A 475 7.21 -11.84 9.35
N SER A 476 7.01 -10.72 10.04
CA SER A 476 6.68 -10.74 11.48
C SER A 476 5.32 -11.38 11.73
N TRP A 477 4.42 -11.32 10.74
CA TRP A 477 3.12 -12.01 10.74
C TRP A 477 3.18 -13.48 10.28
N GLY A 478 4.35 -14.00 9.92
CA GLY A 478 4.54 -15.39 9.53
C GLY A 478 4.30 -15.70 8.05
N TYR A 479 4.19 -14.69 7.19
CA TYR A 479 4.12 -14.85 5.74
C TYR A 479 5.50 -14.83 5.08
N ALA A 480 5.68 -15.65 4.05
CA ALA A 480 6.94 -15.72 3.28
C ALA A 480 7.01 -14.69 2.13
N GLY A 481 5.87 -14.10 1.77
CA GLY A 481 5.76 -13.16 0.66
C GLY A 481 4.33 -12.66 0.43
N LEU A 482 4.19 -11.77 -0.55
CA LEU A 482 2.92 -11.17 -0.96
C LEU A 482 2.58 -11.62 -2.39
N VAL A 483 1.45 -12.30 -2.55
CA VAL A 483 0.82 -12.55 -3.85
C VAL A 483 0.09 -11.28 -4.30
N ARG A 484 0.30 -10.88 -5.55
CA ARG A 484 -0.32 -9.71 -6.17
C ARG A 484 -0.33 -9.86 -7.69
N MET A 485 -1.08 -9.01 -8.39
CA MET A 485 -1.33 -9.20 -9.82
C MET A 485 -1.04 -7.95 -10.65
N GLU A 486 -0.32 -8.14 -11.75
CA GLU A 486 -0.21 -7.22 -12.89
C GLU A 486 -0.74 -7.93 -14.15
N ALA A 487 -0.03 -7.93 -15.28
CA ALA A 487 -0.26 -8.88 -16.37
C ALA A 487 0.25 -10.27 -15.94
N GLY A 488 -0.54 -10.96 -15.12
CA GLY A 488 -0.21 -12.23 -14.48
C GLY A 488 0.01 -12.09 -12.97
N TYR A 489 -0.05 -13.22 -12.26
CA TYR A 489 0.21 -13.25 -10.82
C TYR A 489 1.69 -13.40 -10.51
N GLU A 490 2.13 -12.64 -9.53
CA GLU A 490 3.48 -12.70 -8.98
C GLU A 490 3.45 -12.88 -7.46
N VAL A 491 4.55 -13.38 -6.93
CA VAL A 491 4.88 -13.42 -5.51
C VAL A 491 6.07 -12.51 -5.30
N LEU A 492 5.85 -11.39 -4.62
CA LEU A 492 6.92 -10.66 -3.96
C LEU A 492 7.43 -11.53 -2.80
N TYR A 493 8.56 -12.19 -3.00
CA TYR A 493 9.09 -13.20 -2.09
C TYR A 493 10.21 -12.63 -1.24
N CYS A 494 10.09 -12.76 0.09
CA CYS A 494 10.91 -11.97 0.99
C CYS A 494 12.28 -12.59 1.32
N ASP A 495 12.46 -13.89 1.05
CA ASP A 495 13.69 -14.61 1.40
C ASP A 495 13.87 -15.89 0.58
N PHE A 496 14.64 -15.82 -0.50
CA PHE A 496 14.90 -16.95 -1.39
C PHE A 496 15.68 -18.12 -0.74
N THR A 497 16.18 -17.95 0.49
CA THR A 497 16.87 -19.02 1.23
C THR A 497 15.91 -19.91 2.03
N ILE A 498 14.64 -19.51 2.17
CA ILE A 498 13.65 -20.20 3.00
C ILE A 498 12.59 -20.82 2.11
N GLY A 499 12.25 -22.09 2.34
CA GLY A 499 11.02 -22.70 1.81
C GLY A 499 10.97 -22.97 0.30
N ILE A 500 11.99 -22.60 -0.46
CA ILE A 500 12.13 -22.91 -1.89
C ILE A 500 13.47 -23.57 -2.17
N ARG A 501 13.49 -24.42 -3.19
CA ARG A 501 14.67 -25.09 -3.73
C ARG A 501 14.91 -24.61 -5.15
N PHE A 502 16.10 -24.08 -5.40
CA PHE A 502 16.56 -23.76 -6.75
C PHE A 502 16.82 -25.05 -7.54
N LEU A 503 16.23 -25.17 -8.73
CA LEU A 503 16.36 -26.35 -9.59
C LEU A 503 17.29 -26.09 -10.77
N SER A 504 17.13 -24.95 -11.45
CA SER A 504 17.88 -24.66 -12.68
C SER A 504 17.91 -23.17 -13.00
N ALA A 505 18.96 -22.73 -13.69
CA ALA A 505 19.03 -21.46 -14.41
C ALA A 505 19.26 -21.72 -15.91
N VAL A 506 18.29 -21.35 -16.74
CA VAL A 506 18.36 -21.47 -18.20
C VAL A 506 18.70 -20.11 -18.79
N ARG A 507 19.89 -20.03 -19.40
CA ARG A 507 20.36 -18.82 -20.08
C ARG A 507 19.48 -18.49 -21.29
N VAL A 508 19.00 -17.25 -21.39
CA VAL A 508 18.16 -16.84 -22.53
C VAL A 508 18.99 -16.60 -23.80
N HIS A 509 18.37 -16.89 -24.95
CA HIS A 509 18.93 -16.56 -26.26
C HIS A 509 18.86 -15.04 -26.52
N LEU A 510 19.92 -14.48 -27.12
CA LEU A 510 19.91 -13.14 -27.68
C LEU A 510 19.18 -13.17 -29.02
N ALA A 511 18.74 -12.00 -29.50
CA ALA A 511 18.09 -11.88 -30.80
C ALA A 511 18.96 -12.45 -31.95
N ALA A 512 20.29 -12.33 -31.84
CA ALA A 512 21.23 -12.86 -32.83
C ALA A 512 21.32 -14.40 -32.88
N ASP A 513 20.90 -15.10 -31.81
CA ASP A 513 20.93 -16.57 -31.79
C ASP A 513 19.60 -17.20 -32.20
N LYS A 514 18.59 -16.38 -32.51
CA LYS A 514 17.23 -16.85 -32.82
C LYS A 514 16.98 -16.81 -34.31
N VAL A 515 16.32 -17.85 -34.82
CA VAL A 515 15.76 -17.85 -36.19
C VAL A 515 14.60 -16.86 -36.28
N GLY A 516 13.77 -16.79 -35.24
CA GLY A 516 12.65 -15.85 -35.14
C GLY A 516 13.09 -14.46 -34.66
N ASN A 517 12.31 -13.44 -35.02
CA ASN A 517 12.59 -12.03 -34.70
C ASN A 517 11.97 -11.55 -33.36
N ASP A 518 11.51 -12.46 -32.50
CA ASP A 518 10.84 -12.17 -31.22
C ASP A 518 9.56 -11.31 -31.30
N ALA A 519 8.98 -11.07 -32.49
CA ALA A 519 7.81 -10.19 -32.65
C ALA A 519 6.57 -10.64 -31.84
N LEU A 520 6.45 -11.93 -31.54
CA LEU A 520 5.33 -12.51 -30.79
C LEU A 520 5.61 -12.70 -29.30
N ARG A 521 6.74 -12.23 -28.76
CA ARG A 521 7.09 -12.42 -27.35
C ARG A 521 6.03 -11.86 -26.38
N THR A 522 5.67 -10.59 -26.54
CA THR A 522 4.62 -9.97 -25.70
C THR A 522 3.28 -10.68 -25.86
N PRO A 523 2.80 -10.95 -27.10
CA PRO A 523 1.59 -11.74 -27.27
C PRO A 523 1.61 -13.14 -26.64
N PHE A 524 2.75 -13.82 -26.62
CA PHE A 524 2.87 -15.14 -25.97
C PHE A 524 2.81 -15.05 -24.45
N TRP A 525 3.40 -14.01 -23.85
CA TRP A 525 3.18 -13.72 -22.43
C TRP A 525 1.70 -13.47 -22.13
N ILE A 526 1.05 -12.61 -22.93
CA ILE A 526 -0.38 -12.32 -22.77
C ILE A 526 -1.21 -13.60 -22.90
N ARG A 527 -0.93 -14.44 -23.91
CA ARG A 527 -1.57 -15.75 -24.03
C ARG A 527 -1.41 -16.56 -22.75
N ALA A 528 -0.18 -16.74 -22.27
CA ALA A 528 0.09 -17.56 -21.09
C ALA A 528 -0.69 -17.11 -19.85
N VAL A 529 -0.80 -15.80 -19.61
CA VAL A 529 -1.54 -15.27 -18.47
C VAL A 529 -3.07 -15.35 -18.69
N THR A 530 -3.55 -15.12 -19.93
CA THR A 530 -4.99 -15.24 -20.26
C THR A 530 -5.54 -16.66 -20.14
N GLU A 531 -4.71 -17.70 -20.32
CA GLU A 531 -5.11 -19.10 -20.07
C GLU A 531 -5.48 -19.34 -18.60
N ARG A 532 -5.15 -18.41 -17.69
CA ARG A 532 -5.43 -18.44 -16.25
C ARG A 532 -6.49 -17.43 -15.83
N TYR A 533 -7.31 -16.95 -16.77
CA TYR A 533 -8.39 -16.01 -16.48
C TYR A 533 -9.35 -16.50 -15.39
N ASP A 534 -9.63 -17.80 -15.36
CA ASP A 534 -10.52 -18.42 -14.37
C ASP A 534 -9.77 -18.95 -13.12
N GLY A 535 -8.45 -18.74 -13.04
CA GLY A 535 -7.66 -18.99 -11.84
C GLY A 535 -6.31 -19.68 -12.05
N LEU A 536 -5.43 -19.58 -11.06
CA LEU A 536 -4.13 -20.26 -11.03
C LEU A 536 -4.21 -21.77 -10.77
N GLY A 537 -5.36 -22.27 -10.32
CA GLY A 537 -5.56 -23.65 -9.87
C GLY A 537 -5.33 -23.81 -8.36
N ILE A 538 -6.23 -24.56 -7.70
CA ILE A 538 -6.19 -24.82 -6.25
C ILE A 538 -4.94 -25.60 -5.80
N ASP A 539 -4.31 -26.30 -6.74
CA ASP A 539 -3.07 -27.05 -6.60
C ASP A 539 -1.83 -26.14 -6.56
N ARG A 540 -1.96 -24.88 -6.99
CA ARG A 540 -0.85 -23.91 -7.04
C ARG A 540 -1.03 -22.76 -6.06
N LEU A 541 -2.26 -22.33 -5.81
CA LEU A 541 -2.58 -21.29 -4.82
C LEU A 541 -3.90 -21.62 -4.12
N LYS A 542 -3.82 -21.97 -2.84
CA LYS A 542 -4.98 -22.22 -1.98
C LYS A 542 -5.29 -20.98 -1.14
N ILE A 543 -6.48 -20.42 -1.29
CA ILE A 543 -6.90 -19.20 -0.58
C ILE A 543 -7.77 -19.58 0.63
N ASP A 544 -7.46 -19.02 1.80
CA ASP A 544 -8.26 -19.17 3.01
C ASP A 544 -9.24 -18.00 3.15
N PHE A 545 -10.46 -18.18 2.63
CA PHE A 545 -11.52 -17.18 2.73
C PHE A 545 -11.97 -16.93 4.18
N SER A 546 -11.81 -17.90 5.07
CA SER A 546 -12.12 -17.75 6.50
C SER A 546 -11.13 -16.85 7.24
N SER A 547 -10.04 -16.46 6.58
CA SER A 547 -9.08 -15.45 7.05
C SER A 547 -9.07 -14.20 6.15
N MET A 548 -10.15 -13.96 5.40
CA MET A 548 -10.30 -12.77 4.55
C MET A 548 -10.48 -11.52 5.42
N LEU A 549 -9.74 -10.46 5.09
CA LEU A 549 -10.06 -9.10 5.52
C LEU A 549 -10.38 -8.28 4.28
N SER A 550 -11.47 -7.51 4.29
CA SER A 550 -11.73 -6.54 3.24
C SER A 550 -12.03 -5.18 3.86
N ALA A 551 -11.50 -4.11 3.27
CA ALA A 551 -11.85 -2.75 3.69
C ALA A 551 -13.37 -2.49 3.55
N PHE A 552 -14.06 -3.24 2.69
CA PHE A 552 -15.52 -3.21 2.56
C PHE A 552 -16.28 -3.69 3.81
N PHE A 553 -15.63 -4.38 4.73
CA PHE A 553 -16.22 -4.73 6.03
C PHE A 553 -16.28 -3.54 7.00
N PHE A 554 -15.62 -2.44 6.68
CA PHE A 554 -15.49 -1.28 7.56
C PHE A 554 -16.34 -0.10 7.08
N PRO A 555 -16.76 0.80 7.98
CA PRO A 555 -17.48 2.02 7.62
C PRO A 555 -16.52 3.10 7.08
N VAL A 556 -15.75 2.77 6.03
CA VAL A 556 -14.76 3.68 5.42
C VAL A 556 -15.26 4.34 4.15
N ASN A 557 -14.79 5.55 3.89
CA ASN A 557 -15.08 6.25 2.65
C ASN A 557 -14.26 5.68 1.49
N ILE A 558 -14.93 4.98 0.58
CA ILE A 558 -14.33 4.35 -0.61
C ILE A 558 -14.53 5.16 -1.91
N SER A 559 -14.96 6.43 -1.80
CA SER A 559 -15.27 7.28 -2.95
C SER A 559 -13.99 7.67 -3.71
N ASN A 560 -14.08 7.78 -5.03
CA ASN A 560 -12.97 8.35 -5.80
C ASN A 560 -12.79 9.83 -5.49
N THR A 561 -11.55 10.26 -5.28
CA THR A 561 -11.18 11.67 -5.20
C THR A 561 -11.05 12.32 -6.57
N ASP A 562 -10.90 11.52 -7.64
CA ASP A 562 -10.92 11.98 -9.03
C ASP A 562 -12.37 12.00 -9.57
N PRO A 563 -12.94 13.18 -9.85
CA PRO A 563 -14.31 13.31 -10.35
C PRO A 563 -14.49 12.79 -11.78
N SER A 564 -13.41 12.54 -12.53
CA SER A 564 -13.47 11.99 -13.89
C SER A 564 -13.66 10.47 -13.92
N ARG A 565 -13.35 9.80 -12.82
CA ARG A 565 -13.44 8.33 -12.66
C ARG A 565 -14.26 7.91 -11.44
N PRO A 566 -15.51 8.40 -11.27
CA PRO A 566 -16.36 8.03 -10.13
C PRO A 566 -16.73 6.53 -10.13
N ASP A 567 -16.49 5.83 -11.25
CA ASP A 567 -16.63 4.38 -11.39
C ASP A 567 -15.63 3.58 -10.53
N LEU A 568 -14.45 4.16 -10.23
CA LEU A 568 -13.40 3.47 -9.49
C LEU A 568 -13.51 3.75 -8.00
N VAL A 569 -13.48 2.70 -7.19
CA VAL A 569 -13.36 2.85 -5.73
C VAL A 569 -11.93 3.21 -5.34
N ARG A 570 -11.76 4.06 -4.32
CA ARG A 570 -10.46 4.48 -3.77
C ARG A 570 -10.47 4.49 -2.26
N LEU A 571 -9.37 4.07 -1.64
CA LEU A 571 -9.14 4.27 -0.21
C LEU A 571 -8.51 5.64 0.08
N ALA A 572 -8.10 6.38 -0.96
CA ALA A 572 -7.52 7.72 -0.83
C ALA A 572 -8.43 8.73 -0.12
N ALA A 573 -9.76 8.53 -0.15
CA ALA A 573 -10.73 9.36 0.56
C ALA A 573 -10.89 8.99 2.04
N ALA A 574 -10.35 7.85 2.48
CA ALA A 574 -10.41 7.41 3.87
C ALA A 574 -9.30 8.08 4.72
N PRO A 575 -9.62 8.56 5.93
CA PRO A 575 -8.61 9.07 6.85
C PRO A 575 -7.56 8.02 7.21
N LEU A 576 -6.30 8.45 7.36
CA LEU A 576 -5.18 7.55 7.67
C LEU A 576 -5.39 6.73 8.95
N HIS A 577 -6.06 7.28 9.98
CA HIS A 577 -6.31 6.53 11.22
C HIS A 577 -7.24 5.32 10.96
N GLN A 578 -8.26 5.48 10.14
CA GLN A 578 -9.16 4.38 9.74
C GLN A 578 -8.41 3.31 8.95
N LEU A 579 -7.48 3.71 8.06
CA LEU A 579 -6.65 2.76 7.33
C LEU A 579 -5.70 1.97 8.25
N ARG A 580 -5.22 2.59 9.33
CA ARG A 580 -4.43 1.93 10.37
C ARG A 580 -5.26 0.95 11.21
N ASP A 581 -6.52 1.26 11.48
CA ASP A 581 -7.44 0.33 12.16
C ASP A 581 -7.66 -0.94 11.30
N ILE A 582 -7.82 -0.77 9.98
CA ILE A 582 -7.88 -1.90 9.02
C ILE A 582 -6.58 -2.71 9.03
N LYS A 583 -5.42 -2.05 9.00
CA LYS A 583 -4.10 -2.72 9.09
C LYS A 583 -3.95 -3.50 10.40
N THR A 584 -4.40 -2.93 11.52
CA THR A 584 -4.37 -3.58 12.84
C THR A 584 -5.26 -4.82 12.88
N SER A 585 -6.45 -4.75 12.26
CA SER A 585 -7.31 -5.92 12.07
C SER A 585 -6.67 -7.00 11.21
N LEU A 586 -5.95 -6.60 10.15
CA LEU A 586 -5.20 -7.53 9.29
C LEU A 586 -4.12 -8.27 10.06
N GLU A 587 -3.36 -7.55 10.88
CA GLU A 587 -2.32 -8.11 11.75
C GLU A 587 -2.92 -9.14 12.72
N ARG A 588 -4.04 -8.81 13.38
CA ARG A 588 -4.76 -9.74 14.27
C ARG A 588 -5.19 -11.02 13.56
N ILE A 589 -5.69 -10.93 12.33
CA ILE A 589 -6.09 -12.09 11.52
C ILE A 589 -4.85 -12.90 11.10
N ALA A 590 -3.76 -12.24 10.73
CA ALA A 590 -2.54 -12.90 10.28
C ALA A 590 -1.91 -13.82 11.35
N PHE A 591 -2.03 -13.45 12.63
CA PHE A 591 -1.58 -14.28 13.75
C PHE A 591 -2.49 -15.48 14.05
N GLN A 592 -3.67 -15.57 13.43
CA GLN A 592 -4.56 -16.71 13.61
C GLN A 592 -4.17 -17.89 12.70
N PRO A 593 -4.43 -19.14 13.14
CA PRO A 593 -4.27 -20.30 12.27
C PRO A 593 -5.21 -20.23 11.08
N ARG A 594 -4.70 -20.49 9.88
CA ARG A 594 -5.50 -20.72 8.67
C ARG A 594 -6.52 -21.83 8.91
N ARG A 595 -7.77 -21.61 8.49
CA ARG A 595 -8.90 -22.49 8.81
C ARG A 595 -9.45 -23.24 7.60
N PHE A 596 -9.61 -22.57 6.46
CA PHE A 596 -10.25 -23.12 5.27
C PHE A 596 -11.65 -23.72 5.57
N ASN A 597 -12.43 -23.07 6.45
CA ASN A 597 -13.71 -23.61 6.93
C ASN A 597 -14.74 -23.72 5.81
N VAL A 598 -14.81 -22.68 4.97
CA VAL A 598 -15.79 -22.55 3.88
C VAL A 598 -15.08 -22.08 2.63
N ASP A 599 -15.30 -22.78 1.52
CA ASP A 599 -14.93 -22.30 0.19
C ASP A 599 -15.99 -21.30 -0.29
N TRP A 600 -15.88 -20.05 0.16
CA TRP A 600 -16.82 -18.99 -0.22
C TRP A 600 -16.78 -18.69 -1.72
N GLN A 601 -15.66 -18.92 -2.39
CA GLN A 601 -15.60 -18.79 -3.84
C GLN A 601 -16.46 -19.84 -4.54
N ALA A 602 -16.45 -21.09 -4.08
CA ALA A 602 -17.36 -22.13 -4.60
C ALA A 602 -18.85 -21.76 -4.40
N VAL A 603 -19.20 -21.11 -3.28
CA VAL A 603 -20.57 -20.60 -3.05
C VAL A 603 -20.93 -19.51 -4.09
N THR A 604 -20.05 -18.51 -4.28
CA THR A 604 -20.28 -17.48 -5.30
C THR A 604 -20.35 -18.06 -6.72
N ASP A 605 -19.54 -19.08 -7.02
CA ASP A 605 -19.57 -19.78 -8.31
C ASP A 605 -20.90 -20.47 -8.58
N MET A 606 -21.46 -21.14 -7.58
CA MET A 606 -22.78 -21.76 -7.72
C MET A 606 -23.86 -20.72 -8.02
N ILE A 607 -23.80 -19.57 -7.36
CA ILE A 607 -24.72 -18.45 -7.56
C ILE A 607 -24.58 -17.88 -8.99
N VAL A 608 -23.36 -17.54 -9.40
CA VAL A 608 -23.06 -17.01 -10.75
C VAL A 608 -23.47 -18.01 -11.82
N ARG A 609 -23.11 -19.30 -11.68
CA ARG A 609 -23.49 -20.35 -12.66
C ARG A 609 -24.99 -20.51 -12.79
N ARG A 610 -25.74 -20.41 -11.69
CA ARG A 610 -27.21 -20.54 -11.71
C ARG A 610 -27.88 -19.32 -12.34
N LEU A 611 -27.41 -18.12 -12.03
CA LEU A 611 -28.15 -16.88 -12.30
C LEU A 611 -27.60 -16.06 -13.47
N ALA A 612 -26.30 -16.04 -13.73
CA ALA A 612 -25.68 -15.04 -14.61
C ALA A 612 -26.25 -15.06 -16.02
N ASN A 613 -26.30 -16.23 -16.67
CA ASN A 613 -26.81 -16.37 -18.02
C ASN A 613 -28.32 -16.09 -18.11
N ARG A 614 -29.09 -16.47 -17.08
CA ARG A 614 -30.55 -16.23 -17.02
C ARG A 614 -30.86 -14.75 -16.90
N LEU A 615 -30.17 -14.07 -15.99
CA LEU A 615 -30.31 -12.63 -15.79
C LEU A 615 -29.84 -11.86 -17.03
N ALA A 616 -28.75 -12.28 -17.68
CA ALA A 616 -28.30 -11.67 -18.93
C ALA A 616 -29.34 -11.84 -20.05
N ASN A 617 -29.88 -13.05 -20.22
CA ASN A 617 -30.92 -13.33 -21.22
C ASN A 617 -32.19 -12.49 -20.98
N MET A 618 -32.67 -12.41 -19.73
CA MET A 618 -33.82 -11.58 -19.37
C MET A 618 -33.54 -10.07 -19.47
N ALA A 619 -32.27 -9.66 -19.38
CA ALA A 619 -31.82 -8.29 -19.54
C ALA A 619 -31.48 -7.91 -20.98
N SER A 620 -31.58 -8.83 -21.95
CA SER A 620 -31.40 -8.53 -23.37
C SER A 620 -32.41 -7.50 -23.88
N ASP A 621 -32.11 -6.92 -25.04
CA ASP A 621 -33.02 -5.97 -25.69
C ASP A 621 -34.28 -6.68 -26.21
N ASP A 622 -35.36 -5.91 -26.38
CA ASP A 622 -36.71 -6.44 -26.56
C ASP A 622 -36.86 -7.28 -27.85
N ASP A 623 -35.97 -7.07 -28.83
CA ASP A 623 -35.93 -7.82 -30.09
C ASP A 623 -35.20 -9.18 -29.99
N GLU A 624 -34.45 -9.44 -28.91
CA GLU A 624 -33.64 -10.67 -28.76
C GLU A 624 -34.36 -11.80 -28.02
N ILE A 625 -35.31 -11.48 -27.13
CA ILE A 625 -36.06 -12.46 -26.35
C ILE A 625 -37.54 -12.07 -26.33
N SER A 626 -38.43 -12.99 -26.70
CA SER A 626 -39.87 -12.71 -26.73
C SER A 626 -40.45 -12.46 -25.33
N ASP A 627 -41.58 -11.78 -25.26
CA ASP A 627 -42.28 -11.55 -23.98
C ASP A 627 -42.58 -12.86 -23.23
N MET A 628 -42.95 -13.91 -23.95
CA MET A 628 -43.20 -15.23 -23.36
C MET A 628 -41.93 -15.92 -22.90
N ASP A 629 -40.83 -15.81 -23.65
CA ASP A 629 -39.55 -16.39 -23.23
C ASP A 629 -39.02 -15.69 -21.97
N PHE A 630 -39.22 -14.38 -21.84
CA PHE A 630 -38.91 -13.65 -20.60
C PHE A 630 -39.72 -14.20 -19.41
N ILE A 631 -41.03 -14.39 -19.58
CA ILE A 631 -41.90 -14.95 -18.52
C ILE A 631 -41.44 -16.36 -18.14
N ASN A 632 -41.21 -17.23 -19.13
CA ASN A 632 -40.78 -18.61 -18.92
C ASN A 632 -39.43 -18.70 -18.19
N GLU A 633 -38.47 -17.85 -18.57
CA GLU A 633 -37.15 -17.80 -17.93
C GLU A 633 -37.25 -17.35 -16.46
N LEU A 634 -38.07 -16.32 -16.20
CA LEU A 634 -38.34 -15.83 -14.85
C LEU A 634 -39.03 -16.90 -13.98
N GLU A 635 -40.11 -17.50 -14.48
CA GLU A 635 -40.86 -18.54 -13.78
C GLU A 635 -39.96 -19.76 -13.47
N SER A 636 -39.15 -20.20 -14.44
CA SER A 636 -38.15 -21.24 -14.23
C SER A 636 -37.17 -20.91 -13.09
N ALA A 637 -36.87 -19.63 -12.86
CA ALA A 637 -35.94 -19.20 -11.83
C ALA A 637 -36.58 -19.15 -10.42
N VAL A 638 -37.88 -18.87 -10.31
CA VAL A 638 -38.55 -18.54 -9.03
C VAL A 638 -39.63 -19.52 -8.56
N LEU A 639 -40.33 -20.21 -9.47
CA LEU A 639 -41.46 -21.09 -9.10
C LEU A 639 -41.02 -22.26 -8.22
N ILE A 640 -39.75 -22.67 -8.28
CA ILE A 640 -39.19 -23.71 -7.41
C ILE A 640 -39.23 -23.37 -5.91
N TYR A 641 -39.49 -22.11 -5.56
CA TYR A 641 -39.58 -21.62 -4.17
C TYR A 641 -41.01 -21.27 -3.75
N ILE A 642 -42.00 -21.41 -4.64
CA ILE A 642 -43.40 -21.07 -4.39
C ILE A 642 -44.18 -22.38 -4.33
N ASP A 643 -44.90 -22.60 -3.23
CA ASP A 643 -45.79 -23.76 -3.14
C ASP A 643 -46.87 -23.69 -4.21
N ALA A 644 -47.02 -24.78 -4.97
CA ALA A 644 -48.11 -24.88 -5.92
C ALA A 644 -49.45 -24.84 -5.18
N PRO A 645 -50.45 -24.11 -5.70
CA PRO A 645 -51.71 -23.98 -5.01
C PRO A 645 -52.44 -25.32 -4.87
N PRO A 646 -53.06 -25.60 -3.72
CA PRO A 646 -53.90 -26.78 -3.56
C PRO A 646 -55.10 -26.69 -4.52
N HIS A 647 -55.61 -27.83 -4.98
CA HIS A 647 -56.89 -27.86 -5.67
C HIS A 647 -58.04 -27.70 -4.65
N PRO A 648 -59.07 -26.85 -4.92
CA PRO A 648 -59.29 -26.00 -6.10
C PRO A 648 -58.43 -24.72 -6.11
N PRO A 649 -58.13 -24.14 -7.28
CA PRO A 649 -57.01 -23.22 -7.47
C PRO A 649 -57.12 -21.96 -6.62
N SER A 650 -56.20 -21.82 -5.67
CA SER A 650 -55.82 -20.54 -5.09
C SER A 650 -54.62 -19.97 -5.84
N ILE A 651 -54.35 -18.67 -5.71
CA ILE A 651 -53.10 -18.08 -6.21
C ILE A 651 -52.13 -18.06 -5.04
N SER A 652 -51.00 -18.74 -5.18
CA SER A 652 -49.87 -18.63 -4.24
C SER A 652 -49.08 -17.37 -4.57
N THR A 653 -49.30 -16.31 -3.80
CA THR A 653 -48.47 -15.10 -3.89
C THR A 653 -47.16 -15.30 -3.13
N PRO A 654 -46.01 -14.82 -3.68
CA PRO A 654 -44.75 -14.81 -2.93
C PRO A 654 -44.93 -14.09 -1.59
N ASN A 655 -44.59 -14.75 -0.50
CA ASN A 655 -44.62 -14.16 0.83
C ASN A 655 -43.18 -13.97 1.35
N LYS A 656 -43.04 -13.46 2.58
CA LYS A 656 -41.70 -13.26 3.20
C LYS A 656 -40.93 -14.58 3.34
N GLU A 657 -41.61 -15.72 3.49
CA GLU A 657 -41.00 -17.04 3.61
C GLU A 657 -40.46 -17.52 2.26
N THR A 658 -41.17 -17.25 1.15
CA THR A 658 -40.69 -17.49 -0.23
C THR A 658 -39.38 -16.76 -0.50
N VAL A 659 -39.30 -15.47 -0.16
CA VAL A 659 -38.08 -14.66 -0.35
C VAL A 659 -36.93 -15.25 0.47
N LYS A 660 -37.19 -15.63 1.73
CA LYS A 660 -36.20 -16.26 2.61
C LYS A 660 -35.71 -17.59 2.04
N LEU A 661 -36.60 -18.45 1.56
CA LEU A 661 -36.25 -19.75 0.97
C LEU A 661 -35.34 -19.56 -0.27
N CYS A 662 -35.74 -18.67 -1.19
CA CYS A 662 -34.93 -18.33 -2.36
C CYS A 662 -33.55 -17.79 -1.97
N THR A 663 -33.50 -16.90 -0.97
CA THR A 663 -32.26 -16.26 -0.51
C THR A 663 -31.29 -17.29 0.09
N GLN A 664 -31.80 -18.22 0.90
CA GLN A 664 -30.97 -19.13 1.68
C GLN A 664 -30.56 -20.39 0.92
N HIS A 665 -31.30 -20.79 -0.12
CA HIS A 665 -31.14 -22.09 -0.77
C HIS A 665 -29.69 -22.42 -1.17
N LEU A 666 -28.99 -21.49 -1.82
CA LEU A 666 -27.60 -21.69 -2.27
C LEU A 666 -26.56 -21.49 -1.17
N LEU A 667 -26.97 -20.97 -0.01
CA LEU A 667 -26.11 -20.78 1.16
C LEU A 667 -26.17 -21.97 2.12
N LEU A 668 -27.18 -22.84 2.02
CA LEU A 668 -27.37 -24.00 2.90
C LEU A 668 -26.12 -24.89 3.05
N PRO A 669 -25.30 -25.16 2.01
CA PRO A 669 -24.08 -25.95 2.21
C PRO A 669 -23.08 -25.30 3.18
N SER A 670 -22.95 -23.97 3.15
CA SER A 670 -22.03 -23.24 4.03
C SER A 670 -22.49 -23.21 5.49
N THR A 671 -23.79 -23.31 5.76
CA THR A 671 -24.32 -23.24 7.14
C THR A 671 -24.05 -24.51 7.96
N LEU A 672 -23.67 -25.62 7.32
CA LEU A 672 -23.27 -26.85 8.04
C LEU A 672 -22.05 -26.62 8.94
N SER A 673 -21.11 -25.77 8.54
CA SER A 673 -19.94 -25.39 9.32
C SER A 673 -20.12 -24.09 10.09
N GLN A 674 -21.36 -23.59 10.26
CA GLN A 674 -21.63 -22.30 10.90
C GLN A 674 -21.05 -22.18 12.32
N HIS A 675 -21.02 -23.29 13.07
CA HIS A 675 -20.42 -23.34 14.40
C HIS A 675 -18.89 -23.17 14.42
N GLN A 676 -18.23 -23.23 13.26
CA GLN A 676 -16.78 -23.02 13.08
C GLN A 676 -16.45 -21.70 12.39
N TRP A 677 -17.47 -20.92 12.00
CA TRP A 677 -17.29 -19.67 11.28
C TRP A 677 -16.44 -18.70 12.08
N THR A 678 -15.49 -18.07 11.39
CA THR A 678 -14.78 -16.91 11.90
C THR A 678 -15.64 -15.65 11.73
N GLU A 679 -15.20 -14.53 12.33
CA GLU A 679 -15.77 -13.21 12.05
C GLU A 679 -15.80 -12.90 10.54
N SER A 680 -14.75 -13.27 9.80
CA SER A 680 -14.70 -13.14 8.35
C SER A 680 -15.79 -13.98 7.66
N ASP A 681 -16.01 -15.22 8.09
CA ASP A 681 -17.06 -16.08 7.52
C ASP A 681 -18.46 -15.47 7.75
N GLU A 682 -18.73 -14.91 8.94
CA GLU A 682 -20.00 -14.24 9.25
C GLU A 682 -20.25 -13.01 8.37
N LEU A 683 -19.21 -12.19 8.17
CA LEU A 683 -19.28 -10.99 7.33
C LEU A 683 -19.46 -11.35 5.85
N ILE A 684 -18.75 -12.37 5.36
CA ILE A 684 -18.91 -12.89 4.00
C ILE A 684 -20.32 -13.43 3.81
N HIS A 685 -20.82 -14.25 4.76
CA HIS A 685 -22.17 -14.79 4.69
C HIS A 685 -23.21 -13.67 4.60
N ALA A 686 -23.12 -12.64 5.46
CA ALA A 686 -24.05 -11.52 5.44
C ALA A 686 -24.03 -10.74 4.11
N ALA A 687 -22.86 -10.60 3.49
CA ALA A 687 -22.72 -9.99 2.17
C ALA A 687 -23.37 -10.83 1.07
N ILE A 688 -23.06 -12.14 1.01
CA ILE A 688 -23.63 -13.03 -0.02
C ILE A 688 -25.14 -13.20 0.18
N GLU A 689 -25.62 -13.31 1.41
CA GLU A 689 -27.05 -13.33 1.75
C GLU A 689 -27.75 -12.06 1.24
N SER A 690 -27.11 -10.89 1.37
CA SER A 690 -27.68 -9.64 0.86
C SER A 690 -27.77 -9.58 -0.66
N VAL A 691 -26.75 -10.08 -1.37
CA VAL A 691 -26.78 -10.23 -2.84
C VAL A 691 -27.93 -11.15 -3.27
N MET A 692 -28.06 -12.30 -2.61
CA MET A 692 -29.14 -13.25 -2.89
C MET A 692 -30.50 -12.67 -2.55
N HIS A 693 -30.60 -11.88 -1.49
CA HIS A 693 -31.83 -11.20 -1.10
C HIS A 693 -32.27 -10.15 -2.13
N ASP A 694 -31.36 -9.31 -2.65
CA ASP A 694 -31.66 -8.34 -3.72
C ASP A 694 -32.17 -9.06 -4.99
N ALA A 695 -31.46 -10.11 -5.41
CA ALA A 695 -31.83 -10.89 -6.58
C ALA A 695 -33.20 -11.58 -6.42
N CYS A 696 -33.40 -12.32 -5.32
CA CYS A 696 -34.65 -13.04 -5.04
C CYS A 696 -35.83 -12.09 -4.89
N THR A 697 -35.67 -10.98 -4.16
CA THR A 697 -36.74 -9.99 -3.97
C THR A 697 -37.12 -9.35 -5.30
N THR A 698 -36.14 -8.99 -6.14
CA THR A 698 -36.40 -8.42 -7.47
C THR A 698 -37.18 -9.41 -8.33
N LEU A 699 -36.69 -10.65 -8.50
CA LEU A 699 -37.33 -11.65 -9.38
C LEU A 699 -38.73 -12.05 -8.89
N LEU A 700 -38.91 -12.24 -7.58
CA LEU A 700 -40.22 -12.58 -7.02
C LEU A 700 -41.21 -11.42 -7.11
N SER A 701 -40.75 -10.17 -7.02
CA SER A 701 -41.60 -8.98 -7.22
C SER A 701 -42.07 -8.86 -8.67
N ILE A 702 -41.21 -9.17 -9.64
CA ILE A 702 -41.59 -9.21 -11.05
C ILE A 702 -42.64 -10.29 -11.27
N HIS A 703 -42.42 -11.51 -10.76
CA HIS A 703 -43.38 -12.60 -10.85
C HIS A 703 -44.74 -12.24 -10.24
N ALA A 704 -44.76 -11.63 -9.05
CA ALA A 704 -46.00 -11.17 -8.43
C ALA A 704 -46.76 -10.16 -9.31
N SER A 705 -46.04 -9.27 -9.99
CA SER A 705 -46.63 -8.28 -10.91
C SER A 705 -47.19 -8.92 -12.18
N LEU A 706 -46.54 -9.95 -12.72
CA LEU A 706 -47.03 -10.72 -13.88
C LEU A 706 -48.29 -11.52 -13.53
N VAL A 707 -48.32 -12.15 -12.35
CA VAL A 707 -49.50 -12.86 -11.85
C VAL A 707 -50.68 -11.91 -11.68
N GLU A 708 -50.46 -10.71 -11.14
CA GLU A 708 -51.50 -9.68 -11.02
C GLU A 708 -52.04 -9.24 -12.39
N ALA A 709 -51.13 -9.00 -13.35
CA ALA A 709 -51.49 -8.59 -14.71
C ALA A 709 -52.23 -9.68 -15.50
N SER A 710 -52.07 -10.96 -15.14
CA SER A 710 -52.67 -12.12 -15.80
C SER A 710 -54.03 -12.55 -15.20
N ARG A 711 -54.56 -11.79 -14.23
CA ARG A 711 -55.85 -12.12 -13.60
C ARG A 711 -57.03 -11.88 -14.55
N SER A 712 -57.94 -12.85 -14.59
CA SER A 712 -59.23 -12.69 -15.26
C SER A 712 -60.03 -11.52 -14.67
N LYS A 713 -60.68 -10.73 -15.53
CA LYS A 713 -61.57 -9.62 -15.13
C LYS A 713 -62.96 -10.10 -14.68
N ASP A 714 -63.26 -11.39 -14.79
CA ASP A 714 -64.49 -11.95 -14.27
C ASP A 714 -64.39 -12.16 -12.76
N ASN A 715 -65.22 -11.43 -12.00
CA ASN A 715 -65.26 -11.34 -10.53
C ASN A 715 -65.39 -12.67 -9.75
N ASN A 716 -65.44 -13.82 -10.42
CA ASN A 716 -65.68 -15.13 -9.81
C ASN A 716 -64.66 -16.21 -10.21
N SER A 717 -63.53 -15.83 -10.81
CA SER A 717 -62.57 -16.79 -11.37
C SER A 717 -61.13 -16.43 -10.96
N ASN A 718 -60.55 -17.17 -10.00
CA ASN A 718 -59.13 -17.06 -9.56
C ASN A 718 -58.15 -17.75 -10.54
N TYR A 719 -58.51 -17.88 -11.82
CA TYR A 719 -57.71 -18.62 -12.80
C TYR A 719 -56.73 -17.67 -13.51
N ILE A 720 -55.49 -18.13 -13.66
CA ILE A 720 -54.52 -17.55 -14.60
C ILE A 720 -54.99 -17.97 -16.00
N THR A 721 -55.34 -17.01 -16.85
CA THR A 721 -55.68 -17.31 -18.25
C THR A 721 -54.39 -17.68 -18.98
N ASN A 722 -54.34 -18.85 -19.63
CA ASN A 722 -53.20 -19.24 -20.45
C ASN A 722 -52.88 -18.13 -21.45
N ALA A 723 -51.61 -17.74 -21.51
CA ALA A 723 -51.08 -16.60 -22.26
C ALA A 723 -51.05 -16.83 -23.78
N ASP A 724 -52.08 -17.45 -24.36
CA ASP A 724 -52.21 -17.61 -25.81
C ASP A 724 -52.41 -16.24 -26.50
N HIS A 725 -52.77 -15.20 -25.74
CA HIS A 725 -52.78 -13.81 -26.22
C HIS A 725 -52.33 -12.83 -25.11
N LEU A 726 -51.10 -12.29 -25.23
CA LEU A 726 -50.57 -11.22 -24.39
C LEU A 726 -51.40 -9.94 -24.55
N ASP A 727 -52.19 -9.62 -23.53
CA ASP A 727 -52.92 -8.34 -23.47
C ASP A 727 -51.99 -7.16 -23.14
N GLN A 728 -52.51 -5.93 -23.24
CA GLN A 728 -51.71 -4.73 -23.02
C GLN A 728 -51.20 -4.61 -21.57
N GLN A 729 -51.93 -5.16 -20.59
CA GLN A 729 -51.55 -5.10 -19.17
C GLN A 729 -50.35 -6.00 -18.90
N LEU A 730 -50.39 -7.24 -19.41
CA LEU A 730 -49.29 -8.18 -19.29
C LEU A 730 -48.02 -7.70 -20.01
N ARG A 731 -48.15 -7.12 -21.21
CA ARG A 731 -47.01 -6.48 -21.93
C ARG A 731 -46.38 -5.34 -21.12
N THR A 732 -47.19 -4.55 -20.44
CA THR A 732 -46.70 -3.45 -19.59
C THR A 732 -45.92 -4.00 -18.38
N ALA A 733 -46.42 -5.08 -17.77
CA ALA A 733 -45.74 -5.75 -16.66
C ALA A 733 -44.41 -6.40 -17.09
N VAL A 734 -44.37 -7.04 -18.27
CA VAL A 734 -43.14 -7.58 -18.87
C VAL A 734 -42.11 -6.46 -19.11
N ALA A 735 -42.52 -5.34 -19.71
CA ALA A 735 -41.63 -4.21 -19.94
C ALA A 735 -41.07 -3.61 -18.64
N ALA A 736 -41.86 -3.59 -17.56
CA ALA A 736 -41.38 -3.19 -16.24
C ALA A 736 -40.39 -4.22 -15.66
N GLY A 737 -40.72 -5.50 -15.73
CA GLY A 737 -39.83 -6.59 -15.29
C GLY A 737 -38.48 -6.57 -15.99
N ARG A 738 -38.44 -6.37 -17.31
CA ARG A 738 -37.19 -6.23 -18.08
C ARG A 738 -36.34 -5.08 -17.56
N ARG A 739 -36.94 -3.93 -17.24
CA ARG A 739 -36.20 -2.79 -16.64
C ARG A 739 -35.63 -3.16 -15.29
N ASP A 740 -36.40 -3.83 -14.44
CA ASP A 740 -35.96 -4.22 -13.10
C ASP A 740 -34.81 -5.24 -13.15
N VAL A 741 -34.87 -6.22 -14.08
CA VAL A 741 -33.74 -7.15 -14.32
C VAL A 741 -32.53 -6.40 -14.88
N LYS A 742 -32.69 -5.48 -15.83
CA LYS A 742 -31.59 -4.62 -16.34
C LYS A 742 -30.94 -3.83 -15.19
N HIS A 743 -31.72 -3.32 -14.25
CA HIS A 743 -31.21 -2.65 -13.05
C HIS A 743 -30.49 -3.60 -12.10
N LEU A 744 -31.03 -4.80 -11.87
CA LEU A 744 -30.39 -5.84 -11.05
C LEU A 744 -29.03 -6.25 -11.62
N VAL A 745 -28.95 -6.52 -12.93
CA VAL A 745 -27.70 -6.84 -13.64
C VAL A 745 -26.67 -5.71 -13.44
N ARG A 746 -27.07 -4.44 -13.59
CA ARG A 746 -26.16 -3.31 -13.33
C ARG A 746 -25.67 -3.25 -11.89
N ARG A 747 -26.52 -3.52 -10.91
CA ARG A 747 -26.12 -3.52 -9.49
C ARG A 747 -25.17 -4.66 -9.16
N LEU A 748 -25.46 -5.88 -9.63
CA LEU A 748 -24.64 -7.07 -9.38
C LEU A 748 -23.26 -6.95 -10.02
N SER A 749 -23.20 -6.37 -11.23
CA SER A 749 -21.96 -6.06 -11.94
C SER A 749 -20.97 -7.23 -12.03
N TRP A 750 -21.45 -8.45 -12.28
CA TRP A 750 -20.59 -9.64 -12.37
C TRP A 750 -19.68 -9.56 -13.59
N SER A 751 -18.39 -9.87 -13.36
CA SER A 751 -17.35 -9.88 -14.40
C SER A 751 -17.62 -10.88 -15.53
N GLU A 752 -18.40 -11.93 -15.25
CA GLU A 752 -18.82 -12.97 -16.20
C GLU A 752 -19.57 -12.40 -17.40
N TRP A 753 -20.42 -11.37 -17.22
CA TRP A 753 -21.19 -10.79 -18.33
C TRP A 753 -20.35 -10.06 -19.36
N ARG A 754 -19.10 -9.77 -19.04
CA ARG A 754 -18.15 -9.14 -19.97
C ARG A 754 -17.30 -10.17 -20.69
N LYS A 755 -17.32 -11.46 -20.30
CA LYS A 755 -16.56 -12.51 -20.99
C LYS A 755 -17.14 -12.81 -22.36
N VAL A 756 -16.27 -13.04 -23.33
CA VAL A 756 -16.64 -13.67 -24.59
C VAL A 756 -16.46 -15.19 -24.46
N ARG A 757 -17.38 -15.99 -25.01
CA ARG A 757 -17.37 -17.44 -24.79
C ARG A 757 -16.13 -18.14 -25.32
N ARG A 758 -15.83 -17.95 -26.61
CA ARG A 758 -14.69 -18.61 -27.27
C ARG A 758 -14.22 -17.76 -28.43
N CYS A 759 -12.91 -17.54 -28.49
CA CYS A 759 -12.30 -16.81 -29.58
C CYS A 759 -11.96 -17.72 -30.78
N PRO A 760 -11.97 -17.18 -32.00
CA PRO A 760 -11.45 -17.87 -33.17
C PRO A 760 -9.99 -18.29 -33.00
N VAL A 761 -9.56 -19.30 -33.75
CA VAL A 761 -8.16 -19.73 -33.78
C VAL A 761 -7.26 -18.56 -34.22
N GLY A 762 -6.22 -18.28 -33.43
CA GLY A 762 -5.29 -17.16 -33.68
C GLY A 762 -5.66 -15.86 -32.95
N GLU A 763 -6.81 -15.85 -32.29
CA GLU A 763 -7.24 -14.78 -31.38
C GLU A 763 -7.26 -15.28 -29.94
N ILE A 764 -7.13 -14.36 -29.00
CA ILE A 764 -7.27 -14.62 -27.58
C ILE A 764 -8.27 -13.63 -26.99
N MET A 765 -9.05 -14.11 -26.02
CA MET A 765 -9.91 -13.24 -25.23
C MET A 765 -9.00 -12.29 -24.46
N PHE A 766 -9.28 -11.00 -24.53
CA PHE A 766 -8.45 -9.98 -23.92
C PHE A 766 -9.32 -8.90 -23.27
N SER A 767 -8.98 -8.61 -22.02
CA SER A 767 -9.37 -7.42 -21.27
C SER A 767 -8.12 -6.58 -20.99
N VAL A 768 -8.30 -5.34 -20.53
CA VAL A 768 -7.18 -4.57 -19.96
C VAL A 768 -6.45 -5.37 -18.89
N MET A 769 -5.12 -5.32 -18.90
CA MET A 769 -4.27 -5.87 -17.85
C MET A 769 -2.99 -5.04 -17.82
N TRP A 770 -2.66 -4.38 -16.71
CA TRP A 770 -1.50 -3.49 -16.68
C TRP A 770 -0.20 -4.24 -17.07
N PRO A 771 0.64 -3.72 -17.99
CA PRO A 771 0.62 -2.35 -18.55
C PRO A 771 -0.13 -2.19 -19.89
N LEU A 772 -0.88 -3.20 -20.32
CA LEU A 772 -1.53 -3.30 -21.63
C LEU A 772 -3.02 -2.99 -21.56
N GLY A 773 -3.52 -2.44 -22.66
CA GLY A 773 -4.94 -2.25 -22.90
C GLY A 773 -5.33 -0.78 -23.05
N ASN A 774 -6.30 -0.57 -23.92
CA ASN A 774 -6.91 0.73 -24.18
C ASN A 774 -8.34 0.78 -23.60
N LYS A 775 -9.02 1.92 -23.76
CA LYS A 775 -10.40 2.08 -23.26
C LYS A 775 -11.38 1.07 -23.86
N GLU A 776 -11.19 0.66 -25.12
CA GLU A 776 -12.02 -0.37 -25.75
C GLU A 776 -11.86 -1.71 -25.04
N ASP A 777 -10.63 -2.10 -24.71
CA ASP A 777 -10.35 -3.37 -24.02
C ASP A 777 -10.93 -3.42 -22.61
N TYR A 778 -11.15 -2.27 -21.96
CA TYR A 778 -11.89 -2.23 -20.71
C TYR A 778 -13.38 -2.30 -21.04
N TRP A 779 -13.96 -1.27 -21.66
CA TRP A 779 -15.42 -1.16 -21.78
C TRP A 779 -16.08 -2.24 -22.66
N LYS A 780 -15.34 -2.82 -23.59
CA LYS A 780 -15.79 -3.85 -24.54
C LYS A 780 -14.67 -4.89 -24.74
N PRO A 781 -14.35 -5.68 -23.70
CA PRO A 781 -13.33 -6.71 -23.80
C PRO A 781 -13.80 -7.79 -24.79
N GLY A 782 -12.87 -8.49 -25.43
CA GLY A 782 -13.24 -9.44 -26.48
C GLY A 782 -12.06 -10.10 -27.16
N CYS A 783 -12.34 -10.76 -28.28
CA CYS A 783 -11.31 -11.47 -29.04
C CYS A 783 -10.40 -10.52 -29.78
N ARG A 784 -9.08 -10.66 -29.54
CA ARG A 784 -8.04 -9.86 -30.19
C ARG A 784 -7.07 -10.80 -30.89
N ARG A 785 -6.62 -10.41 -32.07
CA ARG A 785 -5.56 -11.13 -32.78
C ARG A 785 -4.29 -11.05 -31.98
N LEU A 786 -3.58 -12.18 -31.89
CA LEU A 786 -2.34 -12.28 -31.14
C LEU A 786 -1.34 -11.17 -31.53
N ARG A 787 -1.21 -10.85 -32.82
CA ARG A 787 -0.28 -9.83 -33.33
C ARG A 787 -0.60 -8.40 -32.90
N ASP A 788 -1.84 -8.12 -32.52
CA ASP A 788 -2.29 -6.78 -32.15
C ASP A 788 -2.05 -6.48 -30.65
N LEU A 789 -1.65 -7.51 -29.89
CA LEU A 789 -1.45 -7.45 -28.45
C LEU A 789 0.00 -7.08 -28.13
N THR A 790 0.30 -5.79 -28.30
CA THR A 790 1.63 -5.21 -28.11
C THR A 790 1.60 -4.09 -27.08
N PHE A 791 2.77 -3.65 -26.61
CA PHE A 791 2.90 -2.47 -25.73
C PHE A 791 2.41 -1.15 -26.37
N GLY A 792 2.09 -1.13 -27.67
CA GLY A 792 1.43 0.01 -28.29
C GLY A 792 -0.06 0.13 -27.95
N ARG A 793 -0.65 -0.91 -27.34
CA ARG A 793 -2.05 -0.92 -26.92
C ARG A 793 -2.16 -0.28 -25.54
N THR A 794 -2.29 1.05 -25.51
CA THR A 794 -2.26 1.88 -24.29
C THR A 794 -3.49 2.78 -24.19
N GLY A 795 -3.63 3.52 -23.08
CA GLY A 795 -4.61 4.60 -22.92
C GLY A 795 -5.74 4.33 -21.93
N TYR A 796 -5.84 3.12 -21.36
CA TYR A 796 -6.71 2.89 -20.20
C TYR A 796 -6.05 3.29 -18.89
N TRP A 797 -4.81 2.83 -18.66
CA TRP A 797 -4.10 2.96 -17.39
C TRP A 797 -3.51 4.36 -17.09
N GLU A 798 -3.78 5.35 -17.94
CA GLU A 798 -3.15 6.68 -17.94
C GLU A 798 -1.61 6.62 -18.07
N GLU A 799 -0.94 7.75 -18.33
CA GLU A 799 0.38 7.82 -19.00
C GLU A 799 1.47 6.87 -18.48
N TRP A 800 1.91 5.94 -19.34
CA TRP A 800 3.28 5.41 -19.29
C TRP A 800 4.22 6.61 -19.47
N GLY A 801 4.81 7.09 -18.38
CA GLY A 801 5.68 8.25 -18.36
C GLY A 801 6.73 8.22 -19.48
N HIS A 802 6.81 9.34 -20.20
CA HIS A 802 7.93 9.69 -21.06
C HIS A 802 9.14 10.14 -20.23
#